data_AF-A0A926JUD1-F1
#
_entry.id   AF-A0A926JUD1-F1
#
_cell.length_a   1.000
_cell.length_b   1.000
_cell.length_c   1.000
_cell.angle_alpha   90.00
_cell.angle_beta   90.00
_cell.angle_gamma   90.00
#
_symmetry.space_group_name_H-M   'P 1'
#
loop_
_entity.id
_entity.type
_entity.pdbx_description
1 polymer ?
#
loop_
_entity_poly.entity_id
_entity_poly.type
_entity_poly.pdbx_seq_one_letter_code
_entity_poly.pdbx_strand_id
1 'polypeptide(L)'
;MSALRFLSIILLVVLPNIRSFAQHIEERVFLTEKGLENVEEKLDEGYRAFVFDAEVLKEKQMFFFQGFLERQVSPDVLVFLVRGDDARLSEKLESHPISQFVVRDTGALTKPLTESKLLIFGSDASLFNTKHWINRGVYENDSLKGEGWCRLLSFIDINQKETEAVADRILNLTLEKEGKMPNFIRTQSPSLWKPRLDSISNLSFNHADVLFGNRPLKGVKWKELPGLRSCGHIITTSGKLSPKKRGYWFSPDIFSFSSSVPAETKVFRAYQYDVKEALRYYLPLHENTSNTVFPYDNGTYTDVKFIDDPERGHVAYFNGETSYIDFRNSHTTDFSEITVSTWIKPEKISGSLSLIGKGEAFSAKIFDGRLQFTTPGIKDHYSEKITLKTGEWVHLTYVYSLEKKVYFYLNGRLVGEAPASALEQTDHSILIGTNLWGQYYKGCLSEFCVWNRALSDDEVRDVYALGVVPPTADRTILYASTGGALLIALLLFIYIYYKRKAVKDRPEAKGIAGKNTVIPTIQAGKGKIQLLEEFKLTNREGKDITFRLSPKRKELLLLLILYTLKEGGISSQKMAHLLWPGFSPESVKNNRSTHIREIRNLLEEELNVRIVYSNKVWRFEAGNDVAIDINEIDRKIPLFSRSKKEISGKEDLLECAKLVSRGPLLPQTDLEWVDKFKSDYGNAVLDVLVPCIENPDWLTDKEALEVIRAILTIDPLYESAVRYKVTVLMKGGKHTLAKKAIEQYKRLYENFYGEVCEPDFLAQAE
;
A
#
# COMPACT_ATOMS: atom_id res chain seq x y z
N MET A 1 -33.66 26.60 -44.49
CA MET A 1 -32.42 25.79 -44.42
C MET A 1 -32.14 25.49 -42.95
N SER A 2 -32.12 24.22 -42.57
CA SER A 2 -32.15 23.78 -41.17
C SER A 2 -30.79 23.93 -40.48
N ALA A 3 -30.83 24.24 -39.18
CA ALA A 3 -29.67 24.38 -38.30
C ALA A 3 -28.71 23.17 -38.34
N LEU A 4 -29.17 22.00 -38.77
CA LEU A 4 -28.31 20.83 -39.01
C LEU A 4 -27.24 21.08 -40.08
N ARG A 5 -27.54 21.79 -41.18
CA ARG A 5 -26.56 22.00 -42.27
C ARG A 5 -25.48 23.02 -41.93
N PHE A 6 -25.76 23.98 -41.04
CA PHE A 6 -24.75 24.92 -40.55
C PHE A 6 -23.79 24.25 -39.56
N LEU A 7 -24.30 23.33 -38.72
CA LEU A 7 -23.45 22.49 -37.86
C LEU A 7 -22.62 21.48 -38.65
N SER A 8 -23.14 20.94 -39.77
CA SER A 8 -22.35 20.03 -40.63
C SER A 8 -21.15 20.75 -41.26
N ILE A 9 -21.31 22.01 -41.66
CA ILE A 9 -20.24 22.79 -42.30
C ILE A 9 -19.22 23.27 -41.25
N ILE A 10 -19.64 23.61 -40.03
CA ILE A 10 -18.70 23.92 -38.93
C ILE A 10 -17.98 22.65 -38.46
N LEU A 11 -18.62 21.48 -38.42
CA LEU A 11 -17.93 20.21 -38.13
C LEU A 11 -16.96 19.81 -39.26
N LEU A 12 -17.28 20.08 -40.53
CA LEU A 12 -16.40 19.77 -41.67
C LEU A 12 -15.24 20.78 -41.83
N VAL A 13 -15.38 22.01 -41.33
CA VAL A 13 -14.34 23.04 -41.40
C VAL A 13 -13.46 23.07 -40.13
N VAL A 14 -13.92 22.51 -39.00
CA VAL A 14 -13.15 22.46 -37.74
C VAL A 14 -12.55 21.07 -37.44
N LEU A 15 -12.94 20.00 -38.16
CA LEU A 15 -12.35 18.66 -38.02
C LEU A 15 -11.61 18.09 -39.26
N PRO A 16 -10.73 18.87 -39.94
CA PRO A 16 -9.61 18.26 -40.67
C PRO A 16 -8.22 18.45 -40.04
N ASN A 17 -8.09 19.22 -38.95
CA ASN A 17 -6.77 19.53 -38.37
C ASN A 17 -6.33 18.65 -37.17
N ILE A 18 -7.09 17.61 -36.81
CA ILE A 18 -6.68 16.69 -35.73
C ILE A 18 -6.45 15.25 -36.23
N ARG A 19 -6.65 14.95 -37.52
CA ARG A 19 -6.43 13.60 -38.08
C ARG A 19 -5.66 13.50 -39.42
N SER A 20 -4.93 14.53 -39.84
CA SER A 20 -4.12 14.46 -41.09
C SER A 20 -2.65 14.90 -41.00
N PHE A 21 -2.10 15.07 -39.80
CA PHE A 21 -0.64 15.23 -39.61
C PHE A 21 -0.14 14.31 -38.49
N ALA A 22 -0.41 13.01 -38.63
CA ALA A 22 0.44 11.97 -38.03
C ALA A 22 1.70 11.83 -38.91
N GLN A 23 2.51 12.89 -38.98
CA GLN A 23 3.82 12.81 -39.61
C GLN A 23 4.68 11.87 -38.77
N HIS A 24 5.25 10.86 -39.43
CA HIS A 24 6.03 9.77 -38.85
C HIS A 24 7.22 10.29 -38.02
N ILE A 25 6.98 10.61 -36.76
CA ILE A 25 7.94 10.32 -35.70
C ILE A 25 7.71 8.83 -35.46
N GLU A 26 8.56 7.97 -36.02
CA GLU A 26 8.55 6.56 -35.65
C GLU A 26 9.05 6.46 -34.21
N GLU A 27 8.15 6.73 -33.24
CA GLU A 27 8.30 6.35 -31.84
C GLU A 27 8.32 4.81 -31.80
N ARG A 28 9.48 4.18 -32.06
CA ARG A 28 9.59 2.72 -31.98
C ARG A 28 10.82 2.35 -31.17
N VAL A 29 10.55 2.36 -29.88
CA VAL A 29 11.48 2.11 -28.80
C VAL A 29 11.16 0.72 -28.23
N PHE A 30 12.17 -0.09 -27.88
CA PHE A 30 12.30 -1.16 -26.83
C PHE A 30 13.31 -2.26 -27.30
N LEU A 31 14.16 -2.88 -26.48
CA LEU A 31 13.81 -3.93 -25.50
C LEU A 31 15.02 -4.40 -24.66
N THR A 32 14.72 -5.04 -23.52
CA THR A 32 15.62 -5.82 -22.63
C THR A 32 15.90 -7.24 -23.17
N GLU A 33 16.39 -8.22 -22.39
CA GLU A 33 16.73 -9.59 -22.87
C GLU A 33 15.64 -10.29 -23.70
N LYS A 34 14.35 -10.16 -23.34
CA LYS A 34 13.20 -10.65 -24.16
C LYS A 34 13.09 -9.96 -25.53
N GLY A 35 13.81 -8.86 -25.69
CA GLY A 35 14.00 -8.09 -26.90
C GLY A 35 14.63 -8.83 -28.05
N LEU A 36 15.49 -9.77 -27.70
CA LEU A 36 16.20 -10.60 -28.66
C LEU A 36 15.35 -11.80 -29.16
N GLU A 37 14.13 -11.99 -28.64
CA GLU A 37 13.13 -12.88 -29.24
C GLU A 37 12.43 -12.16 -30.41
N ASN A 38 12.16 -12.85 -31.53
CA ASN A 38 11.53 -12.28 -32.74
C ASN A 38 12.21 -10.98 -33.25
N VAL A 39 13.54 -10.94 -33.30
CA VAL A 39 14.31 -9.75 -33.73
C VAL A 39 13.89 -9.23 -35.11
N GLU A 40 13.60 -10.13 -36.06
CA GLU A 40 13.19 -9.76 -37.42
C GLU A 40 11.86 -8.98 -37.42
N GLU A 41 10.82 -9.51 -36.77
CA GLU A 41 9.52 -8.83 -36.60
C GLU A 41 9.69 -7.45 -35.96
N LYS A 42 10.60 -7.33 -34.98
CA LYS A 42 10.88 -6.06 -34.32
C LYS A 42 11.64 -5.07 -35.19
N LEU A 43 12.57 -5.52 -36.03
CA LEU A 43 13.25 -4.62 -36.96
C LEU A 43 12.27 -4.08 -38.00
N ASP A 44 11.35 -4.93 -38.47
CA ASP A 44 10.23 -4.58 -39.36
C ASP A 44 9.22 -3.65 -38.67
N GLU A 45 8.98 -3.90 -37.39
CA GLU A 45 8.30 -2.99 -36.50
C GLU A 45 9.18 -1.79 -36.13
N GLY A 46 10.28 -1.46 -36.81
CA GLY A 46 10.97 -0.16 -36.70
C GLY A 46 11.80 0.06 -35.43
N TYR A 47 12.07 -0.98 -34.64
CA TYR A 47 12.91 -0.87 -33.44
C TYR A 47 14.39 -0.67 -33.80
N ARG A 48 15.07 0.23 -33.07
CA ARG A 48 16.47 0.63 -33.37
C ARG A 48 17.43 0.67 -32.16
N ALA A 49 16.95 0.37 -30.95
CA ALA A 49 17.77 0.35 -29.74
C ALA A 49 17.46 -0.87 -28.84
N PHE A 50 18.49 -1.56 -28.37
CA PHE A 50 18.41 -2.86 -27.70
C PHE A 50 19.33 -2.94 -26.48
N VAL A 51 18.93 -3.72 -25.47
CA VAL A 51 19.70 -3.94 -24.25
C VAL A 51 19.76 -5.43 -23.93
N PHE A 52 20.96 -5.97 -23.73
CA PHE A 52 21.14 -7.38 -23.42
C PHE A 52 22.41 -7.65 -22.60
N ASP A 53 22.44 -8.80 -21.94
CA ASP A 53 23.65 -9.32 -21.31
C ASP A 53 24.52 -9.98 -22.40
N ALA A 54 25.83 -9.77 -22.33
CA ALA A 54 26.80 -10.20 -23.35
C ALA A 54 26.66 -11.69 -23.74
N GLU A 55 26.23 -12.54 -22.81
CA GLU A 55 26.07 -13.98 -22.97
C GLU A 55 24.81 -14.40 -23.76
N VAL A 56 23.81 -13.52 -23.85
CA VAL A 56 22.49 -13.84 -24.41
C VAL A 56 22.42 -13.64 -25.92
N LEU A 57 23.32 -12.82 -26.49
CA LEU A 57 23.35 -12.55 -27.93
C LEU A 57 23.78 -13.81 -28.71
N LYS A 58 22.85 -14.38 -29.47
CA LYS A 58 23.07 -15.56 -30.33
C LYS A 58 23.43 -15.13 -31.75
N GLU A 59 24.18 -16.00 -32.42
CA GLU A 59 24.65 -15.79 -33.81
C GLU A 59 23.49 -15.54 -34.79
N LYS A 60 22.38 -16.26 -34.65
CA LYS A 60 21.16 -16.04 -35.43
C LYS A 60 20.63 -14.58 -35.34
N GLN A 61 20.70 -13.98 -34.16
CA GLN A 61 20.26 -12.59 -33.95
C GLN A 61 21.23 -11.61 -34.64
N MET A 62 22.54 -11.90 -34.60
CA MET A 62 23.56 -11.12 -35.29
C MET A 62 23.35 -11.12 -36.80
N PHE A 63 22.98 -12.26 -37.40
CA PHE A 63 22.60 -12.31 -38.82
C PHE A 63 21.35 -11.49 -39.14
N PHE A 64 20.34 -11.44 -38.26
CA PHE A 64 19.18 -10.57 -38.47
C PHE A 64 19.57 -9.09 -38.47
N PHE A 65 20.38 -8.66 -37.51
CA PHE A 65 20.87 -7.27 -37.46
C PHE A 65 21.74 -6.93 -38.67
N GLN A 66 22.66 -7.82 -39.06
CA GLN A 66 23.48 -7.66 -40.26
C GLN A 66 22.60 -7.53 -41.52
N GLY A 67 21.72 -8.50 -41.76
CA GLY A 67 20.87 -8.51 -42.96
C GLY A 67 19.91 -7.33 -42.99
N PHE A 68 19.53 -6.78 -41.83
CA PHE A 68 18.80 -5.52 -41.77
C PHE A 68 19.67 -4.34 -42.21
N LEU A 69 20.88 -4.19 -41.65
CA LEU A 69 21.81 -3.10 -42.02
C LEU A 69 22.23 -3.15 -43.50
N GLU A 70 22.34 -4.34 -44.09
CA GLU A 70 22.68 -4.53 -45.51
C GLU A 70 21.55 -4.17 -46.47
N ARG A 71 20.29 -4.30 -46.05
CA ARG A 71 19.10 -4.11 -46.91
C ARG A 71 18.67 -2.65 -47.07
N GLN A 72 19.26 -1.72 -46.31
CA GLN A 72 18.73 -0.37 -46.19
C GLN A 72 19.42 0.61 -47.15
N VAL A 73 18.60 1.37 -47.88
CA VAL A 73 19.05 2.41 -48.83
C VAL A 73 19.45 3.69 -48.10
N SER A 74 18.94 3.88 -46.87
CA SER A 74 19.29 4.96 -45.95
C SER A 74 20.05 4.42 -44.74
N PRO A 75 20.90 5.23 -44.08
CA PRO A 75 21.66 4.74 -42.94
C PRO A 75 20.74 4.56 -41.73
N ASP A 76 20.45 3.31 -41.39
CA ASP A 76 19.82 2.94 -40.14
C ASP A 76 20.85 2.79 -39.03
N VAL A 77 20.43 3.10 -37.80
CA VAL A 77 21.28 3.00 -36.60
C VAL A 77 20.76 1.90 -35.72
N LEU A 78 21.65 1.03 -35.24
CA LEU A 78 21.33 0.12 -34.14
C LEU A 78 22.19 0.50 -32.93
N VAL A 79 21.52 0.77 -31.80
CA VAL A 79 22.19 1.08 -30.53
C VAL A 79 22.04 -0.09 -29.59
N PHE A 80 23.14 -0.64 -29.10
CA PHE A 80 23.16 -1.74 -28.14
C PHE A 80 23.79 -1.31 -26.82
N LEU A 81 23.06 -1.51 -25.73
CA LEU A 81 23.60 -1.42 -24.38
C LEU A 81 23.87 -2.84 -23.87
N VAL A 82 25.14 -3.16 -23.66
CA VAL A 82 25.62 -4.50 -23.27
C VAL A 82 26.03 -4.53 -21.81
N ARG A 83 25.61 -5.55 -21.06
CA ARG A 83 26.04 -5.80 -19.66
C ARG A 83 26.92 -7.04 -19.54
N GLY A 84 27.77 -7.08 -18.52
CA GLY A 84 28.61 -8.25 -18.19
C GLY A 84 29.98 -8.25 -18.89
N ASP A 85 30.67 -9.40 -18.88
CA ASP A 85 32.05 -9.53 -19.39
C ASP A 85 32.13 -9.35 -20.92
N ASP A 86 32.68 -8.20 -21.32
CA ASP A 86 32.78 -7.71 -22.69
C ASP A 86 33.85 -8.44 -23.54
N ALA A 87 34.79 -9.16 -22.92
CA ALA A 87 35.91 -9.76 -23.66
C ALA A 87 35.42 -10.78 -24.70
N ARG A 88 34.48 -11.65 -24.31
CA ARG A 88 33.91 -12.68 -25.19
C ARG A 88 32.99 -12.11 -26.27
N LEU A 89 32.21 -11.07 -25.94
CA LEU A 89 31.33 -10.44 -26.92
C LEU A 89 32.14 -9.68 -27.97
N SER A 90 33.18 -8.95 -27.56
CA SER A 90 34.06 -8.24 -28.49
C SER A 90 34.73 -9.22 -29.46
N GLU A 91 35.24 -10.35 -28.98
CA GLU A 91 35.80 -11.41 -29.84
C GLU A 91 34.74 -12.00 -30.81
N LYS A 92 33.52 -12.24 -30.31
CA LYS A 92 32.40 -12.75 -31.12
C LYS A 92 31.91 -11.75 -32.18
N LEU A 93 31.95 -10.45 -31.89
CA LEU A 93 31.58 -9.40 -32.83
C LEU A 93 32.66 -9.23 -33.90
N GLU A 94 33.94 -9.14 -33.50
CA GLU A 94 35.07 -8.98 -34.42
C GLU A 94 35.21 -10.17 -35.38
N SER A 95 34.87 -11.38 -34.94
CA SER A 95 34.86 -12.59 -35.77
C SER A 95 33.62 -12.73 -36.68
N HIS A 96 32.58 -11.91 -36.50
CA HIS A 96 31.35 -11.97 -37.30
C HIS A 96 31.32 -10.87 -38.37
N PRO A 97 30.67 -11.10 -39.54
CA PRO A 97 30.54 -10.08 -40.61
C PRO A 97 29.80 -8.80 -40.21
N ILE A 98 29.19 -8.74 -39.03
CA ILE A 98 28.52 -7.53 -38.54
C ILE A 98 29.53 -6.48 -38.04
N SER A 99 30.78 -6.89 -37.77
CA SER A 99 31.88 -6.02 -37.34
C SER A 99 32.13 -4.84 -38.28
N GLN A 100 31.89 -5.02 -39.59
CA GLN A 100 32.07 -3.96 -40.59
C GLN A 100 31.13 -2.76 -40.37
N PHE A 101 30.01 -2.98 -39.68
CA PHE A 101 29.03 -1.94 -39.35
C PHE A 101 29.28 -1.30 -37.98
N VAL A 102 30.26 -1.79 -37.21
CA VAL A 102 30.58 -1.23 -35.88
C VAL A 102 31.21 0.15 -36.05
N VAL A 103 30.63 1.15 -35.38
CA VAL A 103 31.14 2.52 -35.38
C VAL A 103 32.25 2.66 -34.34
N ARG A 104 33.51 2.78 -34.80
CA ARG A 104 34.71 2.78 -33.94
C ARG A 104 35.15 4.18 -33.46
N ASP A 105 34.69 5.27 -34.10
CA ASP A 105 35.14 6.65 -33.85
C ASP A 105 34.21 7.45 -32.91
N THR A 106 33.80 6.86 -31.79
CA THR A 106 32.96 7.56 -30.81
C THR A 106 33.74 7.77 -29.51
N GLY A 107 34.00 9.03 -29.15
CA GLY A 107 34.46 9.42 -27.81
C GLY A 107 33.47 9.09 -26.67
N ALA A 108 32.42 8.32 -26.96
CA ALA A 108 31.51 7.69 -26.01
C ALA A 108 32.07 6.37 -25.45
N LEU A 109 33.09 5.78 -26.09
CA LEU A 109 33.73 4.53 -25.69
C LEU A 109 34.78 4.69 -24.56
N THR A 110 35.12 5.91 -24.15
CA THR A 110 36.30 6.16 -23.29
C THR A 110 35.99 6.58 -21.86
N LYS A 111 34.74 6.51 -21.40
CA LYS A 111 34.43 6.64 -19.96
C LYS A 111 33.59 5.46 -19.47
N PRO A 112 33.98 4.82 -18.35
CA PRO A 112 33.28 3.67 -17.84
C PRO A 112 31.93 4.09 -17.24
N LEU A 113 30.84 3.72 -17.90
CA LEU A 113 29.63 3.34 -17.16
C LEU A 113 30.00 2.04 -16.47
N THR A 114 30.11 2.06 -15.15
CA THR A 114 30.97 1.17 -14.34
C THR A 114 30.69 -0.35 -14.38
N GLU A 115 29.97 -0.89 -15.37
CA GLU A 115 29.82 -2.33 -15.70
C GLU A 115 29.07 -2.60 -17.04
N SER A 116 28.92 -1.60 -17.95
CA SER A 116 28.15 -1.75 -19.21
C SER A 116 28.74 -0.96 -20.37
N LYS A 117 28.70 -1.51 -21.59
CA LYS A 117 29.27 -0.91 -22.82
C LYS A 117 28.17 -0.52 -23.81
N LEU A 118 28.33 0.64 -24.44
CA LEU A 118 27.47 1.09 -25.53
C LEU A 118 28.13 0.73 -26.87
N LEU A 119 27.46 -0.09 -27.68
CA LEU A 119 27.87 -0.40 -29.05
C LEU A 119 26.90 0.25 -30.02
N ILE A 120 27.43 0.85 -31.09
CA ILE A 120 26.63 1.52 -32.11
C ILE A 120 27.01 0.89 -33.44
N PHE A 121 25.99 0.49 -34.20
CA PHE A 121 26.14 -0.03 -35.55
C PHE A 121 25.42 0.89 -36.53
N GLY A 122 26.01 1.08 -37.70
CA GLY A 122 25.41 1.83 -38.78
C GLY A 122 26.11 1.56 -40.11
N SER A 123 25.43 1.88 -41.21
CA SER A 123 25.98 1.73 -42.56
C SER A 123 26.83 2.91 -43.03
N ASP A 124 26.89 4.02 -42.27
CA ASP A 124 27.76 5.17 -42.52
C ASP A 124 28.36 5.72 -41.22
N ALA A 125 29.67 5.53 -41.03
CA ALA A 125 30.39 5.95 -39.83
C ALA A 125 30.47 7.49 -39.65
N SER A 126 30.32 8.28 -40.73
CA SER A 126 30.46 9.74 -40.69
C SER A 126 29.29 10.45 -40.00
N LEU A 127 28.13 9.81 -39.92
CA LEU A 127 26.92 10.32 -39.27
C LEU A 127 26.94 10.21 -37.73
N PHE A 128 27.97 9.55 -37.17
CA PHE A 128 28.03 9.18 -35.76
C PHE A 128 29.08 9.93 -34.95
N ASN A 129 29.48 11.10 -35.44
CA ASN A 129 30.29 11.99 -34.63
C ASN A 129 29.51 12.33 -33.35
N THR A 130 30.06 11.96 -32.19
CA THR A 130 29.48 12.18 -30.86
C THR A 130 29.14 13.65 -30.56
N LYS A 131 29.62 14.61 -31.36
CA LYS A 131 29.17 16.01 -31.35
C LYS A 131 27.69 16.20 -31.69
N HIS A 132 27.07 15.23 -32.37
CA HIS A 132 25.66 15.20 -32.79
C HIS A 132 24.76 14.45 -31.80
N TRP A 133 25.34 13.80 -30.80
CA TRP A 133 24.62 13.10 -29.74
C TRP A 133 24.48 14.04 -28.55
N ILE A 134 23.25 14.19 -28.05
CA ILE A 134 22.98 15.11 -26.95
C ILE A 134 22.36 14.35 -25.79
N ASN A 135 23.20 13.91 -24.86
CA ASN A 135 22.86 13.79 -23.44
C ASN A 135 24.13 13.40 -22.65
N ARG A 136 24.71 14.33 -21.89
CA ARG A 136 25.96 14.09 -21.13
C ARG A 136 25.79 14.00 -19.61
N GLY A 137 24.56 14.02 -19.08
CA GLY A 137 24.37 14.13 -17.61
C GLY A 137 23.12 13.51 -16.98
N VAL A 138 22.15 12.98 -17.74
CA VAL A 138 20.89 12.47 -17.15
C VAL A 138 20.96 10.97 -16.77
N TYR A 139 22.02 10.25 -17.18
CA TYR A 139 22.09 8.79 -17.06
C TYR A 139 22.72 8.24 -15.78
N GLU A 140 23.39 9.07 -14.98
CA GLU A 140 24.08 8.57 -13.78
C GLU A 140 23.11 8.22 -12.64
N ASN A 141 21.92 8.85 -12.59
CA ASN A 141 20.96 8.68 -11.50
C ASN A 141 19.71 7.87 -11.85
N ASP A 142 19.40 7.66 -13.14
CA ASP A 142 18.29 6.79 -13.59
C ASP A 142 18.77 5.32 -13.62
N SER A 143 19.15 4.82 -12.44
CA SER A 143 19.65 3.48 -12.09
C SER A 143 19.90 2.51 -13.27
N LEU A 144 21.04 2.66 -13.94
CA LEU A 144 21.57 1.67 -14.89
C LEU A 144 21.98 0.32 -14.25
N LYS A 145 21.89 0.20 -12.92
CA LYS A 145 22.43 -0.91 -12.11
C LYS A 145 21.40 -1.94 -11.61
N GLY A 146 20.21 -2.02 -12.21
CA GLY A 146 19.13 -2.89 -11.73
C GLY A 146 18.67 -3.98 -12.70
N GLU A 147 18.60 -5.23 -12.23
CA GLU A 147 17.88 -6.34 -12.88
C GLU A 147 16.37 -6.07 -12.89
N GLY A 148 15.89 -5.32 -13.88
CA GLY A 148 14.47 -5.18 -14.21
C GLY A 148 14.10 -3.74 -14.50
N TRP A 149 14.15 -3.40 -15.78
CA TRP A 149 13.88 -2.08 -16.31
C TRP A 149 12.38 -1.82 -16.43
N CYS A 150 11.90 -0.93 -15.57
CA CYS A 150 10.56 -0.32 -15.58
C CYS A 150 10.25 0.51 -16.81
N ARG A 151 11.29 1.20 -17.26
CA ARG A 151 11.27 2.29 -18.22
C ARG A 151 12.13 1.92 -19.40
N LEU A 152 11.74 2.43 -20.54
CA LEU A 152 12.22 1.98 -21.82
C LEU A 152 13.17 3.01 -22.45
N LEU A 153 14.23 2.58 -23.13
CA LEU A 153 15.27 3.49 -23.66
C LEU A 153 14.82 4.25 -24.90
N SER A 154 14.40 5.51 -24.83
CA SER A 154 13.89 6.25 -25.99
C SER A 154 14.97 6.61 -27.02
N PHE A 155 14.77 6.18 -28.27
CA PHE A 155 15.55 6.62 -29.42
C PHE A 155 14.65 7.43 -30.35
N ILE A 156 15.09 8.64 -30.69
CA ILE A 156 14.37 9.54 -31.60
C ILE A 156 15.22 9.73 -32.84
N ASP A 157 14.64 9.34 -33.97
CA ASP A 157 15.22 9.56 -35.28
C ASP A 157 14.48 10.67 -36.02
N ILE A 158 15.20 11.72 -36.40
CA ILE A 158 14.61 12.88 -37.07
C ILE A 158 14.88 12.79 -38.56
N ASN A 159 13.91 12.24 -39.30
CA ASN A 159 13.98 12.06 -40.75
C ASN A 159 13.36 13.22 -41.55
N GLN A 160 13.10 14.36 -40.91
CA GLN A 160 12.43 15.53 -41.51
C GLN A 160 13.19 16.83 -41.22
N LYS A 161 12.78 17.92 -41.88
CA LYS A 161 13.38 19.24 -41.68
C LYS A 161 13.30 19.67 -40.22
N GLU A 162 14.45 19.84 -39.61
CA GLU A 162 14.58 20.21 -38.21
C GLU A 162 14.30 21.69 -38.01
N THR A 163 13.35 22.01 -37.12
CA THR A 163 13.02 23.38 -36.72
C THR A 163 12.90 23.47 -35.21
N GLU A 164 13.02 24.68 -34.67
CA GLU A 164 12.96 24.93 -33.23
C GLU A 164 11.65 24.42 -32.64
N ALA A 165 10.53 24.70 -33.31
CA ALA A 165 9.20 24.25 -32.91
C ALA A 165 9.05 22.72 -32.91
N VAL A 166 9.72 22.00 -33.81
CA VAL A 166 9.73 20.54 -33.83
C VAL A 166 10.53 20.00 -32.66
N ALA A 167 11.70 20.58 -32.37
CA ALA A 167 12.51 20.18 -31.23
C ALA A 167 11.78 20.39 -29.91
N ASP A 168 11.24 21.59 -29.66
CA ASP A 168 10.48 21.91 -28.45
C ASP A 168 9.27 20.98 -28.28
N ARG A 169 8.54 20.71 -29.36
CA ARG A 169 7.39 19.80 -29.35
C ARG A 169 7.81 18.38 -28.97
N ILE A 170 8.89 17.85 -29.56
CA ILE A 170 9.38 16.50 -29.27
C ILE A 170 9.80 16.39 -27.81
N LEU A 171 10.55 17.36 -27.29
CA LEU A 171 11.03 17.36 -25.91
C LEU A 171 9.86 17.46 -24.92
N ASN A 172 8.89 18.35 -25.18
CA ASN A 172 7.69 18.48 -24.35
C ASN A 172 6.83 17.21 -24.38
N LEU A 173 6.58 16.63 -25.56
CA LEU A 173 5.82 15.38 -25.67
C LEU A 173 6.51 14.23 -24.94
N THR A 174 7.84 14.14 -25.01
CA THR A 174 8.59 13.09 -24.31
C THR A 174 8.52 13.30 -22.80
N LEU A 175 8.66 14.53 -22.32
CA LEU A 175 8.49 14.86 -20.90
C LEU A 175 7.06 14.61 -20.40
N GLU A 176 6.04 14.93 -21.19
CA GLU A 176 4.63 14.70 -20.82
C GLU A 176 4.25 13.22 -20.81
N LYS A 177 4.68 12.45 -21.83
CA LYS A 177 4.35 11.02 -21.95
C LYS A 177 5.20 10.14 -21.05
N GLU A 178 6.51 10.33 -21.09
CA GLU A 178 7.49 9.43 -20.47
C GLU A 178 8.05 9.97 -19.15
N GLY A 179 7.85 11.26 -18.85
CA GLY A 179 8.43 11.96 -17.69
C GLY A 179 9.94 11.84 -17.58
N LYS A 180 10.60 11.68 -18.72
CA LYS A 180 12.06 11.72 -18.85
C LYS A 180 12.44 12.21 -20.25
N MET A 181 13.69 12.60 -20.41
CA MET A 181 14.22 13.00 -21.71
C MET A 181 14.48 11.80 -22.60
N PRO A 182 14.52 11.98 -23.94
CA PRO A 182 14.97 10.95 -24.86
C PRO A 182 16.37 10.43 -24.49
N ASN A 183 16.56 9.12 -24.51
CA ASN A 183 17.87 8.52 -24.28
C ASN A 183 18.84 8.80 -25.45
N PHE A 184 18.31 8.87 -26.67
CA PHE A 184 19.09 9.10 -27.87
C PHE A 184 18.29 9.98 -28.82
N ILE A 185 18.94 10.99 -29.40
CA ILE A 185 18.37 11.83 -30.45
C ILE A 185 19.37 11.84 -31.59
N ARG A 186 18.94 11.39 -32.77
CA ARG A 186 19.70 11.52 -34.01
C ARG A 186 19.25 12.78 -34.72
N THR A 187 20.19 13.72 -34.90
CA THR A 187 19.94 15.04 -35.50
C THR A 187 21.06 15.42 -36.48
N GLN A 188 20.67 15.95 -37.64
CA GLN A 188 21.54 16.62 -38.60
C GLN A 188 21.84 18.08 -38.20
N SER A 189 21.07 18.65 -37.25
CA SER A 189 21.19 20.03 -36.78
C SER A 189 21.50 20.15 -35.27
N PRO A 190 22.65 19.69 -34.76
CA PRO A 190 22.93 19.70 -33.31
C PRO A 190 22.94 21.09 -32.68
N SER A 191 23.30 22.13 -33.45
CA SER A 191 23.27 23.53 -33.00
C SER A 191 21.87 24.02 -32.66
N LEU A 192 20.83 23.43 -33.27
CA LEU A 192 19.44 23.71 -32.96
C LEU A 192 19.05 23.08 -31.62
N TRP A 193 19.42 21.83 -31.40
CA TRP A 193 18.97 21.03 -30.25
C TRP A 193 19.73 21.29 -28.95
N LYS A 194 21.06 21.53 -29.00
CA LYS A 194 21.87 21.72 -27.79
C LYS A 194 21.34 22.81 -26.86
N PRO A 195 21.03 24.03 -27.33
CA PRO A 195 20.49 25.08 -26.45
C PRO A 195 19.14 24.74 -25.79
N ARG A 196 18.29 23.93 -26.45
CA ARG A 196 17.00 23.49 -25.88
C ARG A 196 17.17 22.42 -24.81
N LEU A 197 18.14 21.54 -25.02
CA LEU A 197 18.47 20.52 -24.03
C LEU A 197 19.13 21.16 -22.81
N ASP A 198 19.99 22.16 -23.04
CA ASP A 198 20.58 22.97 -21.98
C ASP A 198 19.50 23.77 -21.22
N SER A 199 18.50 24.35 -21.90
CA SER A 199 17.41 25.07 -21.23
C SER A 199 16.55 24.16 -20.34
N ILE A 200 16.33 22.91 -20.73
CA ILE A 200 15.63 21.91 -19.92
C ILE A 200 16.50 21.40 -18.77
N SER A 201 17.82 21.27 -18.98
CA SER A 201 18.76 20.90 -17.91
C SER A 201 18.83 21.94 -16.79
N ASN A 202 18.43 23.18 -17.08
CA ASN A 202 18.29 24.26 -16.10
C ASN A 202 16.95 24.22 -15.33
N LEU A 203 16.03 23.29 -15.63
CA LEU A 203 14.81 23.10 -14.86
C LEU A 203 15.12 22.37 -13.54
N SER A 204 14.47 22.77 -12.46
CA SER A 204 14.51 22.03 -11.21
C SER A 204 13.67 20.76 -11.33
N PHE A 205 14.31 19.60 -11.19
CA PHE A 205 13.64 18.32 -11.15
C PHE A 205 13.32 17.90 -9.71
N ASN A 206 12.16 17.29 -9.56
CA ASN A 206 11.66 16.67 -8.36
C ASN A 206 11.99 15.18 -8.37
N HIS A 207 12.44 14.68 -7.22
CA HIS A 207 12.84 13.29 -7.05
C HIS A 207 11.91 12.59 -6.07
N ALA A 208 11.50 11.36 -6.40
CA ALA A 208 10.84 10.50 -5.44
C ALA A 208 11.20 9.03 -5.58
N ASP A 209 11.22 8.33 -4.45
CA ASP A 209 11.34 6.89 -4.35
C ASP A 209 10.01 6.26 -3.94
N VAL A 210 9.78 5.03 -4.40
CA VAL A 210 8.65 4.19 -4.02
C VAL A 210 9.20 2.84 -3.56
N LEU A 211 9.09 2.58 -2.26
CA LEU A 211 9.73 1.45 -1.60
C LEU A 211 8.67 0.48 -1.06
N PHE A 212 8.82 -0.80 -1.35
CA PHE A 212 8.12 -1.87 -0.66
C PHE A 212 9.10 -2.56 0.30
N GLY A 213 8.90 -2.36 1.61
CA GLY A 213 9.94 -2.63 2.61
C GLY A 213 11.17 -1.77 2.34
N ASN A 214 12.30 -2.41 2.04
CA ASN A 214 13.57 -1.76 1.68
C ASN A 214 13.93 -1.93 0.19
N ARG A 215 12.98 -2.34 -0.66
CA ARG A 215 13.23 -2.57 -2.09
C ARG A 215 12.43 -1.61 -2.96
N PRO A 216 12.98 -1.12 -4.08
CA PRO A 216 12.24 -0.35 -5.07
C PRO A 216 11.03 -1.12 -5.60
N LEU A 217 9.84 -0.51 -5.56
CA LEU A 217 8.62 -1.13 -6.08
C LEU A 217 8.49 -0.90 -7.59
N LYS A 218 8.53 -1.99 -8.34
CA LYS A 218 8.44 -1.98 -9.81
C LYS A 218 7.01 -1.70 -10.30
N GLY A 219 6.87 -1.03 -11.44
CA GLY A 219 5.61 -0.89 -12.18
C GLY A 219 4.60 0.06 -11.50
N VAL A 220 5.08 1.06 -10.78
CA VAL A 220 4.23 2.07 -10.12
C VAL A 220 3.81 3.11 -11.15
N LYS A 221 2.51 3.37 -11.24
CA LYS A 221 1.93 4.43 -12.08
C LYS A 221 1.73 5.70 -11.27
N TRP A 222 1.46 6.81 -11.96
CA TRP A 222 1.32 8.11 -11.33
C TRP A 222 0.06 8.81 -11.82
N LYS A 223 -0.73 9.37 -10.90
CA LYS A 223 -1.98 10.05 -11.25
C LYS A 223 -1.74 11.27 -12.15
N GLU A 224 -0.71 12.05 -11.83
CA GLU A 224 -0.35 13.27 -12.53
C GLU A 224 0.42 12.99 -13.83
N LEU A 225 0.98 11.78 -13.99
CA LEU A 225 1.76 11.35 -15.15
C LEU A 225 1.21 10.00 -15.64
N PRO A 226 -0.01 9.96 -16.24
CA PRO A 226 -0.73 8.71 -16.51
C PRO A 226 -0.05 7.79 -17.53
N GLY A 227 0.83 8.31 -18.38
CA GLY A 227 1.65 7.52 -19.31
C GLY A 227 2.86 6.85 -18.65
N LEU A 228 3.24 7.31 -17.45
CA LEU A 228 4.51 6.96 -16.84
C LEU A 228 4.40 5.78 -15.88
N ARG A 229 5.35 4.84 -16.00
CA ARG A 229 5.61 3.81 -15.00
C ARG A 229 7.01 3.96 -14.42
N SER A 230 7.13 3.97 -13.10
CA SER A 230 8.40 3.98 -12.39
C SER A 230 8.75 2.60 -11.85
N CYS A 231 10.04 2.41 -11.61
CA CYS A 231 10.59 1.16 -11.08
C CYS A 231 11.12 1.36 -9.64
N GLY A 232 10.41 2.19 -8.88
CA GLY A 232 10.74 2.58 -7.52
C GLY A 232 11.55 3.85 -7.38
N HIS A 233 12.14 4.41 -8.45
CA HIS A 233 12.62 5.79 -8.48
C HIS A 233 11.91 6.58 -9.60
N ILE A 234 11.65 7.86 -9.37
CA ILE A 234 11.13 8.80 -10.36
C ILE A 234 11.82 10.15 -10.24
N ILE A 235 12.15 10.71 -11.41
CA ILE A 235 12.55 12.09 -11.61
C ILE A 235 11.45 12.75 -12.46
N THR A 236 11.01 13.95 -12.10
CA THR A 236 9.92 14.64 -12.81
C THR A 236 9.97 16.16 -12.63
N THR A 237 9.35 16.92 -13.53
CA THR A 237 9.05 18.34 -13.34
C THR A 237 7.71 18.57 -12.62
N SER A 238 6.92 17.52 -12.39
CA SER A 238 5.61 17.64 -11.74
C SER A 238 5.77 18.14 -10.30
N GLY A 239 5.07 19.23 -9.96
CA GLY A 239 5.02 19.75 -8.59
C GLY A 239 4.21 18.89 -7.61
N LYS A 240 3.60 17.81 -8.10
CA LYS A 240 2.78 16.88 -7.30
C LYS A 240 2.91 15.45 -7.82
N LEU A 241 2.95 14.49 -6.90
CA LEU A 241 3.03 13.08 -7.25
C LEU A 241 2.11 12.22 -6.38
N SER A 242 1.30 11.38 -7.01
CA SER A 242 0.44 10.39 -6.36
C SER A 242 0.64 9.01 -7.00
N PRO A 243 1.35 8.06 -6.33
CA PRO A 243 1.58 6.73 -6.88
C PRO A 243 0.31 5.87 -6.88
N LYS A 244 0.21 4.98 -7.87
CA LYS A 244 -0.90 4.02 -8.06
C LYS A 244 -0.35 2.68 -8.54
N LYS A 245 -0.78 1.59 -7.90
CA LYS A 245 -0.50 0.21 -8.33
C LYS A 245 -1.56 -0.72 -7.75
N ARG A 246 -2.16 -1.60 -8.58
CA ARG A 246 -3.11 -2.62 -8.11
C ARG A 246 -2.47 -3.49 -7.04
N GLY A 247 -3.21 -3.81 -5.99
CA GLY A 247 -2.73 -4.60 -4.85
C GLY A 247 -1.88 -3.83 -3.82
N TYR A 248 -1.62 -2.53 -4.02
CA TYR A 248 -0.82 -1.73 -3.08
C TYR A 248 -1.52 -0.41 -2.70
N TRP A 249 -1.32 0.02 -1.46
CA TRP A 249 -1.52 1.39 -1.02
C TRP A 249 -0.19 2.04 -0.64
N PHE A 250 -0.17 3.37 -0.58
CA PHE A 250 1.05 4.15 -0.41
C PHE A 250 0.93 5.10 0.77
N SER A 251 2.02 5.29 1.51
CA SER A 251 2.15 6.25 2.61
C SER A 251 3.42 7.12 2.43
N PRO A 252 3.27 8.45 2.37
CA PRO A 252 2.00 9.14 2.13
C PRO A 252 1.39 8.72 0.78
N ASP A 253 0.13 9.01 0.54
CA ASP A 253 -0.53 8.70 -0.74
C ASP A 253 -0.27 9.78 -1.81
N ILE A 254 0.28 10.92 -1.39
CA ILE A 254 0.60 12.06 -2.23
C ILE A 254 1.74 12.91 -1.65
N PHE A 255 2.58 13.45 -2.52
CA PHE A 255 3.52 14.51 -2.16
C PHE A 255 3.31 15.73 -3.07
N SER A 256 3.54 16.91 -2.48
CA SER A 256 3.69 18.17 -3.21
C SER A 256 5.14 18.66 -3.02
N PHE A 257 5.73 19.16 -4.10
CA PHE A 257 7.06 19.75 -4.09
C PHE A 257 6.92 21.26 -3.98
N SER A 258 7.49 21.87 -2.93
CA SER A 258 7.53 23.34 -2.79
C SER A 258 8.89 23.86 -3.23
N SER A 259 8.91 25.03 -3.89
CA SER A 259 10.13 25.71 -4.35
C SER A 259 11.01 26.27 -3.23
N SER A 260 10.55 26.19 -1.98
CA SER A 260 11.16 26.79 -0.79
C SER A 260 12.05 25.86 0.02
N VAL A 261 12.12 24.56 -0.32
CA VAL A 261 12.95 23.56 0.38
C VAL A 261 13.88 22.91 -0.64
N PRO A 262 15.18 22.69 -0.35
CA PRO A 262 16.08 21.99 -1.25
C PRO A 262 15.48 20.63 -1.69
N ALA A 263 15.80 20.23 -2.92
CA ALA A 263 15.23 19.07 -3.61
C ALA A 263 15.63 17.73 -2.96
N GLU A 264 15.16 17.47 -1.74
CA GLU A 264 15.26 16.16 -1.11
C GLU A 264 14.32 15.19 -1.81
N THR A 265 14.83 13.97 -2.04
CA THR A 265 14.06 12.89 -2.63
C THR A 265 12.92 12.50 -1.69
N LYS A 266 11.68 12.63 -2.17
CA LYS A 266 10.49 12.23 -1.39
C LYS A 266 10.33 10.72 -1.41
N VAL A 267 9.88 10.10 -0.32
CA VAL A 267 9.79 8.63 -0.24
C VAL A 267 8.36 8.18 0.02
N PHE A 268 7.79 7.47 -0.94
CA PHE A 268 6.52 6.74 -0.82
C PHE A 268 6.79 5.32 -0.32
N ARG A 269 6.19 4.95 0.81
CA ARG A 269 6.20 3.55 1.27
C ARG A 269 4.97 2.83 0.77
N ALA A 270 5.17 1.75 0.04
CA ALA A 270 4.13 0.89 -0.46
C ALA A 270 3.84 -0.25 0.52
N TYR A 271 2.57 -0.63 0.61
CA TYR A 271 2.07 -1.71 1.44
C TYR A 271 1.09 -2.53 0.62
N GLN A 272 1.21 -3.85 0.66
CA GLN A 272 0.28 -4.73 -0.03
C GLN A 272 -1.06 -4.75 0.72
N TYR A 273 -2.17 -4.76 -0.02
CA TYR A 273 -3.48 -4.97 0.60
C TYR A 273 -3.61 -6.40 1.12
N ASP A 274 -4.33 -6.56 2.23
CA ASP A 274 -4.88 -7.87 2.58
C ASP A 274 -5.92 -8.27 1.52
N VAL A 275 -5.96 -9.55 1.13
CA VAL A 275 -6.92 -10.04 0.13
C VAL A 275 -8.37 -9.77 0.56
N LYS A 276 -8.65 -9.67 1.87
CA LYS A 276 -9.98 -9.35 2.43
C LYS A 276 -10.31 -7.86 2.39
N GLU A 277 -9.33 -6.98 2.19
CA GLU A 277 -9.58 -5.53 2.11
C GLU A 277 -10.52 -5.24 0.93
N ALA A 278 -11.57 -4.45 1.19
CA ALA A 278 -12.63 -4.12 0.23
C ALA A 278 -13.35 -5.34 -0.41
N LEU A 279 -13.23 -6.54 0.18
CA LEU A 279 -14.12 -7.65 -0.14
C LEU A 279 -15.54 -7.25 0.28
N ARG A 280 -16.52 -7.39 -0.62
CA ARG A 280 -17.89 -6.94 -0.41
C ARG A 280 -18.87 -8.10 -0.30
N TYR A 281 -18.71 -9.09 -1.16
CA TYR A 281 -19.49 -10.32 -1.15
C TYR A 281 -18.54 -11.51 -1.12
N TYR A 282 -18.78 -12.43 -0.19
CA TYR A 282 -18.23 -13.77 -0.25
C TYR A 282 -19.35 -14.76 0.06
N LEU A 283 -19.71 -15.56 -0.92
CA LEU A 283 -20.71 -16.61 -0.83
C LEU A 283 -20.01 -17.95 -1.05
N PRO A 284 -19.85 -18.77 -0.01
CA PRO A 284 -19.34 -20.14 -0.18
C PRO A 284 -20.22 -20.98 -1.12
N LEU A 285 -21.54 -20.74 -1.07
CA LEU A 285 -22.58 -21.43 -1.86
C LEU A 285 -22.69 -22.94 -1.56
N HIS A 286 -22.37 -23.35 -0.34
CA HIS A 286 -22.53 -24.73 0.12
C HIS A 286 -23.97 -25.07 0.48
N GLU A 287 -24.59 -24.27 1.36
CA GLU A 287 -25.91 -24.58 1.92
C GLU A 287 -26.92 -23.44 1.74
N ASN A 288 -26.42 -22.24 1.47
CA ASN A 288 -27.22 -21.02 1.37
C ASN A 288 -26.52 -19.97 0.51
N THR A 289 -27.17 -18.82 0.36
CA THR A 289 -26.70 -17.65 -0.39
C THR A 289 -26.27 -16.51 0.53
N SER A 290 -25.93 -16.82 1.79
CA SER A 290 -25.53 -15.81 2.75
C SER A 290 -24.18 -15.22 2.40
N ASN A 291 -24.09 -13.89 2.51
CA ASN A 291 -22.83 -13.18 2.42
C ASN A 291 -22.10 -13.33 3.76
N THR A 292 -20.89 -13.88 3.76
CA THR A 292 -20.08 -14.04 4.98
C THR A 292 -19.21 -12.82 5.26
N VAL A 293 -19.40 -11.73 4.52
CA VAL A 293 -18.63 -10.48 4.62
C VAL A 293 -19.56 -9.34 5.01
N PHE A 294 -19.12 -8.52 5.97
CA PHE A 294 -19.92 -7.44 6.50
C PHE A 294 -20.08 -6.27 5.50
N PRO A 295 -21.26 -5.61 5.39
CA PRO A 295 -22.52 -5.98 6.03
C PRO A 295 -23.07 -7.27 5.43
N TYR A 296 -23.48 -8.19 6.30
CA TYR A 296 -23.95 -9.57 6.00
C TYR A 296 -25.30 -9.60 5.26
N ASP A 297 -25.41 -8.79 4.22
CA ASP A 297 -26.61 -8.69 3.39
C ASP A 297 -26.78 -10.02 2.67
N ASN A 298 -27.87 -10.72 2.98
CA ASN A 298 -28.15 -12.02 2.38
C ASN A 298 -28.92 -11.82 1.07
N GLY A 299 -28.45 -12.47 0.00
CA GLY A 299 -29.17 -12.49 -1.26
C GLY A 299 -30.37 -13.41 -1.18
N THR A 300 -31.53 -12.97 -1.65
CA THR A 300 -32.70 -13.85 -1.83
C THR A 300 -32.56 -14.60 -3.14
N TYR A 301 -32.71 -15.92 -3.13
CA TYR A 301 -32.58 -16.72 -4.34
C TYR A 301 -33.92 -17.26 -4.84
N THR A 302 -34.01 -17.42 -6.16
CA THR A 302 -35.12 -18.05 -6.87
C THR A 302 -34.57 -19.26 -7.61
N ASP A 303 -35.20 -20.43 -7.48
CA ASP A 303 -34.88 -21.66 -8.20
C ASP A 303 -33.41 -22.14 -8.16
N VAL A 304 -32.60 -21.66 -7.23
CA VAL A 304 -31.25 -22.18 -6.96
C VAL A 304 -31.37 -23.43 -6.09
N LYS A 305 -30.66 -24.50 -6.47
CA LYS A 305 -30.60 -25.75 -5.69
C LYS A 305 -29.20 -25.94 -5.13
N PHE A 306 -29.09 -26.54 -3.95
CA PHE A 306 -27.80 -26.95 -3.38
C PHE A 306 -27.65 -28.46 -3.56
N ILE A 307 -26.57 -28.88 -4.20
CA ILE A 307 -26.32 -30.28 -4.57
C ILE A 307 -24.92 -30.73 -4.15
N ASP A 308 -24.75 -32.03 -3.97
CA ASP A 308 -23.45 -32.68 -3.79
C ASP A 308 -22.68 -32.76 -5.12
N ASP A 309 -21.47 -32.20 -5.15
CA ASP A 309 -20.49 -32.36 -6.21
C ASP A 309 -19.26 -33.13 -5.69
N PRO A 310 -18.76 -34.14 -6.42
CA PRO A 310 -17.67 -34.99 -5.94
C PRO A 310 -16.32 -34.27 -5.79
N GLU A 311 -16.12 -33.14 -6.45
CA GLU A 311 -14.84 -32.40 -6.41
C GLU A 311 -14.88 -31.26 -5.40
N ARG A 312 -16.02 -30.58 -5.24
CA ARG A 312 -16.15 -29.37 -4.40
C ARG A 312 -17.11 -29.49 -3.22
N GLY A 313 -17.67 -30.67 -2.95
CA GLY A 313 -18.64 -30.88 -1.88
C GLY A 313 -19.99 -30.25 -2.22
N HIS A 314 -20.66 -29.61 -1.27
CA HIS A 314 -21.93 -28.95 -1.55
C HIS A 314 -21.74 -27.67 -2.38
N VAL A 315 -22.53 -27.49 -3.44
CA VAL A 315 -22.45 -26.35 -4.37
C VAL A 315 -23.83 -25.87 -4.81
N ALA A 316 -23.91 -24.62 -5.29
CA ALA A 316 -25.14 -24.06 -5.83
C ALA A 316 -25.29 -24.37 -7.33
N TYR A 317 -26.42 -24.94 -7.72
CA TYR A 317 -26.81 -25.25 -9.09
C TYR A 317 -27.84 -24.24 -9.63
N PHE A 318 -27.57 -23.74 -10.84
CA PHE A 318 -28.41 -22.82 -11.58
C PHE A 318 -28.95 -23.49 -12.86
N ASN A 319 -30.26 -23.39 -13.09
CA ASN A 319 -30.98 -24.14 -14.13
C ASN A 319 -30.86 -23.55 -15.55
N GLY A 320 -30.38 -22.31 -15.70
CA GLY A 320 -30.27 -21.62 -17.00
C GLY A 320 -31.54 -20.96 -17.52
N GLU A 321 -32.61 -20.89 -16.73
CA GLU A 321 -33.92 -20.36 -17.14
C GLU A 321 -34.50 -19.37 -16.13
N THR A 322 -34.46 -19.70 -14.84
CA THR A 322 -35.09 -18.92 -13.77
C THR A 322 -34.23 -18.78 -12.51
N SER A 323 -33.13 -19.54 -12.40
CA SER A 323 -32.28 -19.49 -11.22
C SER A 323 -31.50 -18.18 -11.11
N TYR A 324 -31.63 -17.47 -10.00
CA TYR A 324 -30.78 -16.31 -9.68
C TYR A 324 -30.74 -16.02 -8.17
N ILE A 325 -29.77 -15.21 -7.75
CA ILE A 325 -29.67 -14.64 -6.41
C ILE A 325 -29.75 -13.11 -6.54
N ASP A 326 -30.64 -12.48 -5.78
CA ASP A 326 -30.92 -11.04 -5.82
C ASP A 326 -30.56 -10.37 -4.49
N PHE A 327 -29.64 -9.40 -4.56
CA PHE A 327 -29.20 -8.58 -3.44
C PHE A 327 -29.93 -7.23 -3.46
N ARG A 328 -31.22 -7.25 -3.14
CA ARG A 328 -32.12 -6.08 -3.18
C ARG A 328 -31.62 -4.87 -2.40
N ASN A 329 -30.90 -5.07 -1.30
CA ASN A 329 -30.35 -3.98 -0.47
C ASN A 329 -29.01 -3.41 -0.97
N SER A 330 -28.57 -3.73 -2.19
CA SER A 330 -27.28 -3.27 -2.74
C SER A 330 -27.31 -1.85 -3.33
N HIS A 331 -28.36 -1.07 -3.08
CA HIS A 331 -28.56 0.32 -3.53
C HIS A 331 -27.40 1.27 -3.16
N THR A 332 -26.57 0.93 -2.17
CA THR A 332 -25.40 1.73 -1.74
C THR A 332 -24.05 1.15 -2.18
N THR A 333 -24.04 0.15 -3.06
CA THR A 333 -22.79 -0.50 -3.52
C THR A 333 -22.37 0.08 -4.86
N ASP A 334 -21.74 1.24 -4.80
CA ASP A 334 -21.12 1.91 -5.94
C ASP A 334 -19.76 1.28 -6.24
N PHE A 335 -19.50 0.98 -7.51
CA PHE A 335 -18.24 0.40 -7.98
C PHE A 335 -17.54 1.41 -8.88
N SER A 336 -16.40 1.91 -8.42
CA SER A 336 -15.42 2.60 -9.29
C SER A 336 -14.33 1.64 -9.79
N GLU A 337 -14.14 0.55 -9.06
CA GLU A 337 -13.37 -0.64 -9.41
C GLU A 337 -14.16 -1.86 -8.96
N ILE A 338 -13.94 -3.00 -9.62
CA ILE A 338 -14.57 -4.25 -9.21
C ILE A 338 -13.69 -5.44 -9.56
N THR A 339 -13.62 -6.41 -8.65
CA THR A 339 -13.16 -7.75 -8.98
C THR A 339 -14.27 -8.74 -8.70
N VAL A 340 -14.56 -9.63 -9.65
CA VAL A 340 -15.50 -10.74 -9.50
C VAL A 340 -14.71 -12.03 -9.67
N SER A 341 -14.83 -12.96 -8.72
CA SER A 341 -14.13 -14.25 -8.77
C SER A 341 -15.05 -15.37 -8.34
N THR A 342 -15.06 -16.50 -9.04
CA THR A 342 -15.85 -17.67 -8.64
C THR A 342 -15.33 -18.94 -9.31
N TRP A 343 -15.53 -20.08 -8.63
CA TRP A 343 -15.43 -21.39 -9.26
C TRP A 343 -16.73 -21.70 -9.98
N ILE A 344 -16.63 -22.18 -11.21
CA ILE A 344 -17.77 -22.56 -12.04
C ILE A 344 -17.59 -23.94 -12.65
N LYS A 345 -18.69 -24.69 -12.81
CA LYS A 345 -18.79 -25.90 -13.62
C LYS A 345 -19.93 -25.71 -14.62
N PRO A 346 -19.66 -25.17 -15.82
CA PRO A 346 -20.71 -24.80 -16.75
C PRO A 346 -21.31 -26.04 -17.44
N GLU A 347 -22.63 -26.10 -17.57
CA GLU A 347 -23.29 -27.11 -18.42
C GLU A 347 -23.60 -26.57 -19.83
N LYS A 348 -23.58 -25.25 -19.95
CA LYS A 348 -23.78 -24.53 -21.20
C LYS A 348 -22.73 -23.43 -21.30
N ILE A 349 -22.20 -23.25 -22.50
CA ILE A 349 -21.24 -22.18 -22.82
C ILE A 349 -21.63 -21.38 -24.06
N SER A 350 -22.69 -21.81 -24.78
CA SER A 350 -23.21 -21.13 -25.96
C SER A 350 -24.19 -20.01 -25.59
N GLY A 351 -24.13 -18.91 -26.35
CA GLY A 351 -24.88 -17.69 -26.06
C GLY A 351 -24.23 -16.87 -24.93
N SER A 352 -24.98 -15.88 -24.43
CA SER A 352 -24.54 -14.99 -23.34
C SER A 352 -25.12 -15.47 -22.01
N LEU A 353 -24.24 -15.78 -21.05
CA LEU A 353 -24.58 -16.37 -19.75
C LEU A 353 -23.97 -15.52 -18.64
N SER A 354 -24.81 -14.81 -17.88
CA SER A 354 -24.35 -13.87 -16.85
C SER A 354 -24.06 -14.56 -15.53
N LEU A 355 -22.84 -14.36 -15.02
CA LEU A 355 -22.47 -14.78 -13.66
C LEU A 355 -22.92 -13.73 -12.64
N ILE A 356 -22.79 -12.45 -13.00
CA ILE A 356 -23.25 -11.31 -12.18
C ILE A 356 -23.62 -10.13 -13.07
N GLY A 357 -24.66 -9.40 -12.69
CA GLY A 357 -25.04 -8.12 -13.29
C GLY A 357 -25.54 -7.11 -12.25
N LYS A 358 -25.31 -5.82 -12.50
CA LYS A 358 -25.88 -4.72 -11.72
C LYS A 358 -26.48 -3.70 -12.67
N GLY A 359 -27.78 -3.84 -12.96
CA GLY A 359 -28.49 -2.99 -13.91
C GLY A 359 -27.70 -2.78 -15.21
N GLU A 360 -27.63 -1.53 -15.66
CA GLU A 360 -26.84 -1.11 -16.82
C GLU A 360 -25.36 -0.80 -16.50
N ALA A 361 -24.96 -0.84 -15.21
CA ALA A 361 -23.62 -0.45 -14.79
C ALA A 361 -22.56 -1.45 -15.24
N PHE A 362 -22.79 -2.75 -15.05
CA PHE A 362 -21.92 -3.80 -15.58
C PHE A 362 -22.58 -5.17 -15.59
N SER A 363 -21.96 -6.10 -16.34
CA SER A 363 -22.24 -7.54 -16.21
C SER A 363 -21.01 -8.36 -16.59
N ALA A 364 -20.65 -9.34 -15.76
CA ALA A 364 -19.59 -10.32 -16.03
C ALA A 364 -20.21 -11.64 -16.49
N LYS A 365 -19.79 -12.13 -17.65
CA LYS A 365 -20.50 -13.16 -18.41
C LYS A 365 -19.54 -14.13 -19.11
N ILE A 366 -20.12 -15.22 -19.60
CA ILE A 366 -19.53 -16.10 -20.60
C ILE A 366 -20.27 -15.88 -21.91
N PHE A 367 -19.55 -15.71 -23.01
CA PHE A 367 -20.12 -15.59 -24.35
C PHE A 367 -19.43 -16.55 -25.31
N ASP A 368 -20.14 -17.59 -25.75
CA ASP A 368 -19.62 -18.63 -26.65
C ASP A 368 -18.26 -19.18 -26.21
N GLY A 369 -18.16 -19.53 -24.92
CA GLY A 369 -16.96 -20.08 -24.29
C GLY A 369 -15.84 -19.07 -23.98
N ARG A 370 -16.03 -17.77 -24.27
CA ARG A 370 -15.10 -16.70 -23.88
C ARG A 370 -15.58 -15.94 -22.66
N LEU A 371 -14.66 -15.37 -21.90
CA LEU A 371 -15.00 -14.43 -20.83
C LEU A 371 -15.42 -13.10 -21.47
N GLN A 372 -16.54 -12.55 -21.02
CA GLN A 372 -17.10 -11.29 -21.48
C GLN A 372 -17.38 -10.37 -20.28
N PHE A 373 -17.10 -9.08 -20.42
CA PHE A 373 -17.50 -8.06 -19.46
C PHE A 373 -18.19 -6.91 -20.21
N THR A 374 -19.32 -6.43 -19.69
CA THR A 374 -20.09 -5.33 -20.29
C THR A 374 -19.94 -4.08 -19.42
N THR A 375 -19.71 -2.92 -20.05
CA THR A 375 -19.71 -1.60 -19.40
C THR A 375 -20.65 -0.64 -20.14
N PRO A 376 -21.01 0.52 -19.56
CA PRO A 376 -21.95 1.46 -20.19
C PRO A 376 -21.39 2.03 -21.49
N GLY A 377 -22.19 2.15 -22.55
CA GLY A 377 -21.79 2.75 -23.83
C GLY A 377 -20.82 1.94 -24.71
N ILE A 378 -20.03 1.02 -24.15
CA ILE A 378 -19.22 0.03 -24.88
C ILE A 378 -19.74 -1.35 -24.52
N LYS A 379 -20.50 -1.97 -25.44
CA LYS A 379 -21.35 -3.12 -25.12
C LYS A 379 -20.59 -4.32 -24.52
N ASP A 380 -19.53 -4.80 -25.17
CA ASP A 380 -18.90 -6.07 -24.76
C ASP A 380 -17.38 -6.08 -24.94
N HIS A 381 -16.67 -6.38 -23.86
CA HIS A 381 -15.23 -6.64 -23.80
C HIS A 381 -15.00 -8.14 -23.72
N TYR A 382 -14.00 -8.66 -24.44
CA TYR A 382 -13.73 -10.10 -24.51
C TYR A 382 -12.32 -10.43 -24.06
N SER A 383 -12.15 -11.60 -23.45
CA SER A 383 -10.83 -12.23 -23.35
C SER A 383 -10.29 -12.61 -24.74
N GLU A 384 -9.02 -13.01 -24.79
CA GLU A 384 -8.51 -13.73 -25.95
C GLU A 384 -9.33 -15.01 -26.20
N LYS A 385 -9.17 -15.61 -27.38
CA LYS A 385 -9.92 -16.80 -27.75
C LYS A 385 -9.48 -17.98 -26.88
N ILE A 386 -10.30 -18.24 -25.86
CA ILE A 386 -10.22 -19.40 -24.98
C ILE A 386 -11.37 -20.35 -25.30
N THR A 387 -11.23 -21.62 -24.93
CA THR A 387 -12.29 -22.62 -25.07
C THR A 387 -12.56 -23.24 -23.71
N LEU A 388 -13.54 -22.69 -22.99
CA LEU A 388 -14.08 -23.34 -21.81
C LEU A 388 -14.73 -24.67 -22.22
N LYS A 389 -14.60 -25.68 -21.36
CA LYS A 389 -15.29 -26.96 -21.53
C LYS A 389 -16.46 -27.04 -20.56
N THR A 390 -17.54 -27.66 -21.02
CA THR A 390 -18.67 -27.99 -20.16
C THR A 390 -18.32 -29.13 -19.22
N GLY A 391 -18.84 -29.11 -18.00
CA GLY A 391 -18.70 -30.19 -17.02
C GLY A 391 -17.37 -30.26 -16.27
N GLU A 392 -16.44 -29.32 -16.51
CA GLU A 392 -15.16 -29.22 -15.78
C GLU A 392 -15.16 -27.99 -14.87
N TRP A 393 -14.60 -28.11 -13.65
CA TRP A 393 -14.42 -26.97 -12.76
C TRP A 393 -13.32 -26.04 -13.25
N VAL A 394 -13.63 -24.76 -13.37
CA VAL A 394 -12.67 -23.70 -13.67
C VAL A 394 -12.90 -22.51 -12.75
N HIS A 395 -11.83 -21.78 -12.44
CA HIS A 395 -11.90 -20.55 -11.66
C HIS A 395 -11.81 -19.34 -12.59
N LEU A 396 -12.85 -18.52 -12.61
CA LEU A 396 -12.90 -17.31 -13.41
C LEU A 396 -12.74 -16.08 -12.54
N THR A 397 -11.92 -15.13 -13.00
CA THR A 397 -11.81 -13.82 -12.35
C THR A 397 -11.87 -12.70 -13.38
N TYR A 398 -12.68 -11.68 -13.11
CA TYR A 398 -12.82 -10.45 -13.90
C TYR A 398 -12.37 -9.29 -13.02
N VAL A 399 -11.42 -8.50 -13.49
CA VAL A 399 -10.91 -7.33 -12.76
C VAL A 399 -11.13 -6.09 -13.60
N TYR A 400 -11.94 -5.15 -13.14
CA TYR A 400 -12.08 -3.81 -13.70
C TYR A 400 -11.37 -2.80 -12.80
N SER A 401 -10.53 -1.95 -13.39
CA SER A 401 -9.68 -0.98 -12.68
C SER A 401 -10.04 0.48 -12.99
N LEU A 402 -9.58 1.42 -12.15
CA LEU A 402 -9.79 2.87 -12.34
C LEU A 402 -9.29 3.41 -13.68
N GLU A 403 -8.39 2.69 -14.34
CA GLU A 403 -7.87 3.02 -15.66
C GLU A 403 -8.84 2.70 -16.79
N LYS A 404 -10.05 2.25 -16.45
CA LYS A 404 -11.06 1.80 -17.40
C LYS A 404 -10.47 0.68 -18.26
N LYS A 405 -9.89 -0.32 -17.61
CA LYS A 405 -9.41 -1.56 -18.21
C LYS A 405 -10.01 -2.75 -17.49
N VAL A 406 -10.41 -3.74 -18.27
CA VAL A 406 -10.85 -5.06 -17.80
C VAL A 406 -9.72 -6.06 -18.03
N TYR A 407 -9.47 -6.92 -17.05
CA TYR A 407 -8.53 -8.03 -17.11
C TYR A 407 -9.30 -9.32 -16.85
N PHE A 408 -9.03 -10.34 -17.65
CA PHE A 408 -9.70 -11.64 -17.61
C PHE A 408 -8.72 -12.70 -17.16
N TYR A 409 -9.11 -13.52 -16.18
CA TYR A 409 -8.27 -14.60 -15.68
C TYR A 409 -9.02 -15.93 -15.69
N LEU A 410 -8.28 -16.97 -16.05
CA LEU A 410 -8.70 -18.37 -16.00
C LEU A 410 -7.69 -19.13 -15.15
N ASN A 411 -8.16 -19.78 -14.08
CA ASN A 411 -7.33 -20.57 -13.16
C ASN A 411 -6.10 -19.79 -12.64
N GLY A 412 -6.33 -18.54 -12.23
CA GLY A 412 -5.29 -17.66 -11.68
C GLY A 412 -4.31 -17.07 -12.69
N ARG A 413 -4.49 -17.32 -14.00
CA ARG A 413 -3.64 -16.80 -15.08
C ARG A 413 -4.38 -15.78 -15.93
N LEU A 414 -3.72 -14.68 -16.27
CA LEU A 414 -4.26 -13.66 -17.17
C LEU A 414 -4.41 -14.25 -18.58
N VAL A 415 -5.62 -14.15 -19.16
CA VAL A 415 -5.98 -14.65 -20.50
C VAL A 415 -6.48 -13.54 -21.43
N GLY A 416 -6.34 -12.29 -21.02
CA GLY A 416 -6.64 -11.13 -21.85
C GLY A 416 -6.89 -9.87 -21.03
N GLU A 417 -6.72 -8.73 -21.67
CA GLU A 417 -7.13 -7.42 -21.16
C GLU A 417 -7.78 -6.59 -22.28
N ALA A 418 -8.67 -5.68 -21.92
CA ALA A 418 -9.34 -4.80 -22.86
C ALA A 418 -9.55 -3.40 -22.26
N PRO A 419 -9.43 -2.32 -23.07
CA PRO A 419 -9.90 -1.00 -22.66
C PRO A 419 -11.42 -1.01 -22.52
N ALA A 420 -11.93 -0.25 -21.56
CA ALA A 420 -13.33 -0.17 -21.21
C ALA A 420 -13.78 1.28 -20.98
N SER A 421 -15.09 1.48 -20.85
CA SER A 421 -15.68 2.74 -20.43
C SER A 421 -15.71 2.85 -18.90
N ALA A 422 -16.02 4.04 -18.38
CA ALA A 422 -16.26 4.23 -16.96
C ALA A 422 -17.51 3.45 -16.52
N LEU A 423 -17.48 2.84 -15.34
CA LEU A 423 -18.70 2.28 -14.74
C LEU A 423 -19.62 3.43 -14.31
N GLU A 424 -20.93 3.26 -14.53
CA GLU A 424 -21.96 4.17 -14.06
C GLU A 424 -22.48 3.72 -12.69
N GLN A 425 -22.85 4.69 -11.85
CA GLN A 425 -23.46 4.37 -10.56
C GLN A 425 -24.97 4.19 -10.74
N THR A 426 -25.50 3.16 -10.10
CA THR A 426 -26.92 2.79 -10.21
C THR A 426 -27.42 2.22 -8.89
N ASP A 427 -28.67 2.55 -8.57
CA ASP A 427 -29.38 1.97 -7.44
C ASP A 427 -29.88 0.54 -7.74
N HIS A 428 -29.78 0.02 -8.97
CA HIS A 428 -30.23 -1.34 -9.28
C HIS A 428 -29.54 -2.42 -8.44
N SER A 429 -30.25 -3.51 -8.16
CA SER A 429 -29.72 -4.62 -7.37
C SER A 429 -28.65 -5.41 -8.13
N ILE A 430 -27.78 -6.06 -7.37
CA ILE A 430 -26.85 -7.07 -7.89
C ILE A 430 -27.60 -8.40 -8.03
N LEU A 431 -27.51 -8.97 -9.22
CA LEU A 431 -28.04 -10.29 -9.55
C LEU A 431 -26.88 -11.24 -9.82
N ILE A 432 -26.84 -12.39 -9.15
CA ILE A 432 -25.91 -13.49 -9.43
C ILE A 432 -26.67 -14.58 -10.19
N GLY A 433 -26.05 -15.12 -11.23
CA GLY A 433 -26.64 -16.13 -12.11
C GLY A 433 -27.55 -15.57 -13.22
N THR A 434 -27.74 -14.25 -13.28
CA THR A 434 -28.46 -13.57 -14.36
C THR A 434 -28.06 -12.08 -14.47
N ASN A 435 -28.73 -11.32 -15.33
CA ASN A 435 -28.63 -9.85 -15.42
C ASN A 435 -29.98 -9.24 -15.86
N LEU A 436 -30.02 -7.92 -16.09
CA LEU A 436 -31.26 -7.21 -16.45
C LEU A 436 -31.93 -7.74 -17.73
N TRP A 437 -31.16 -8.35 -18.64
CA TRP A 437 -31.65 -8.87 -19.92
C TRP A 437 -32.07 -10.35 -19.86
N GLY A 438 -32.09 -10.97 -18.68
CA GLY A 438 -32.51 -12.37 -18.52
C GLY A 438 -31.52 -13.38 -19.11
N GLN A 439 -30.22 -13.07 -19.07
CA GLN A 439 -29.16 -13.96 -19.54
C GLN A 439 -28.73 -14.93 -18.43
N TYR A 440 -29.51 -15.98 -18.21
CA TYR A 440 -29.32 -16.91 -17.09
C TYR A 440 -28.13 -17.86 -17.28
N TYR A 441 -27.35 -18.06 -16.23
CA TYR A 441 -26.27 -19.05 -16.17
C TYR A 441 -26.82 -20.46 -15.92
N LYS A 442 -26.21 -21.47 -16.56
CA LYS A 442 -26.53 -22.89 -16.36
C LYS A 442 -25.30 -23.68 -15.92
N GLY A 443 -25.36 -24.24 -14.71
CA GLY A 443 -24.29 -25.05 -14.14
C GLY A 443 -24.10 -24.79 -12.65
N CYS A 444 -22.99 -25.29 -12.09
CA CYS A 444 -22.66 -25.12 -10.67
C CYS A 444 -21.77 -23.90 -10.44
N LEU A 445 -21.94 -23.24 -9.27
CA LEU A 445 -21.10 -22.17 -8.74
C LEU A 445 -20.65 -22.50 -7.31
N SER A 446 -19.44 -22.08 -6.96
CA SER A 446 -18.86 -22.20 -5.60
C SER A 446 -17.91 -21.03 -5.34
N GLU A 447 -17.74 -20.65 -4.07
CA GLU A 447 -16.81 -19.59 -3.63
C GLU A 447 -16.94 -18.28 -4.43
N PHE A 448 -18.16 -17.73 -4.48
CA PHE A 448 -18.44 -16.53 -5.26
C PHE A 448 -18.03 -15.28 -4.48
N CYS A 449 -17.07 -14.53 -5.02
CA CYS A 449 -16.45 -13.38 -4.37
C CYS A 449 -16.55 -12.13 -5.23
N VAL A 450 -16.79 -10.98 -4.58
CA VAL A 450 -16.79 -9.66 -5.22
C VAL A 450 -16.05 -8.67 -4.33
N TRP A 451 -15.12 -7.91 -4.91
CA TRP A 451 -14.39 -6.83 -4.25
C TRP A 451 -14.74 -5.47 -4.85
N ASN A 452 -14.78 -4.43 -4.02
CA ASN A 452 -14.85 -3.02 -4.41
C ASN A 452 -13.45 -2.45 -4.72
N ARG A 453 -12.57 -3.27 -5.30
CA ARG A 453 -11.22 -2.88 -5.73
C ARG A 453 -10.74 -3.79 -6.86
N ALA A 454 -9.76 -3.31 -7.62
CA ALA A 454 -9.07 -4.13 -8.60
C ALA A 454 -7.96 -4.96 -7.93
N LEU A 455 -8.11 -6.30 -7.92
CA LEU A 455 -7.03 -7.19 -7.46
C LEU A 455 -5.84 -7.15 -8.43
N SER A 456 -4.64 -7.33 -7.88
CA SER A 456 -3.41 -7.55 -8.65
C SER A 456 -3.29 -8.99 -9.16
N ASP A 457 -2.41 -9.21 -10.14
CA ASP A 457 -2.20 -10.53 -10.73
C ASP A 457 -1.77 -11.59 -9.69
N ASP A 458 -0.99 -11.16 -8.69
CA ASP A 458 -0.55 -12.04 -7.60
C ASP A 458 -1.72 -12.34 -6.64
N GLU A 459 -2.53 -11.35 -6.26
CA GLU A 459 -3.72 -11.59 -5.44
C GLU A 459 -4.73 -12.51 -6.13
N VAL A 460 -4.92 -12.39 -7.45
CA VAL A 460 -5.79 -13.30 -8.21
C VAL A 460 -5.24 -14.73 -8.20
N ARG A 461 -3.93 -14.89 -8.32
CA ARG A 461 -3.27 -16.20 -8.22
C ARG A 461 -3.43 -16.81 -6.83
N ASP A 462 -3.30 -15.99 -5.79
CA ASP A 462 -3.48 -16.41 -4.40
C ASP A 462 -4.93 -16.81 -4.13
N VAL A 463 -5.91 -16.04 -4.61
CA VAL A 463 -7.34 -16.41 -4.51
C VAL A 463 -7.62 -17.74 -5.20
N TYR A 464 -7.03 -17.99 -6.37
CA TYR A 464 -7.17 -19.26 -7.06
C TYR A 464 -6.55 -20.44 -6.28
N ALA A 465 -5.33 -20.25 -5.74
CA ALA A 465 -4.58 -21.31 -5.10
C ALA A 465 -5.00 -21.60 -3.65
N LEU A 466 -5.37 -20.55 -2.91
CA LEU A 466 -5.57 -20.59 -1.45
C LEU A 466 -7.00 -20.26 -1.03
N GLY A 467 -7.82 -19.71 -1.93
CA GLY A 467 -9.12 -19.14 -1.57
C GLY A 467 -9.00 -17.78 -0.86
N VAL A 468 -10.14 -17.26 -0.39
CA VAL A 468 -10.22 -15.97 0.32
C VAL A 468 -10.13 -16.14 1.84
N VAL A 469 -10.36 -17.35 2.33
CA VAL A 469 -10.16 -17.77 3.72
C VAL A 469 -9.10 -18.85 3.69
N PRO A 470 -7.96 -18.71 4.39
CA PRO A 470 -7.02 -19.81 4.46
C PRO A 470 -7.75 -21.01 5.07
N PRO A 471 -7.64 -22.23 4.53
CA PRO A 471 -8.02 -23.41 5.28
C PRO A 471 -7.32 -23.27 6.62
N THR A 472 -8.09 -23.26 7.72
CA THR A 472 -7.52 -23.20 9.06
C THR A 472 -6.49 -24.31 9.11
N ALA A 473 -5.20 -23.96 9.06
CA ALA A 473 -4.15 -24.96 9.13
C ALA A 473 -4.44 -25.73 10.41
N ASP A 474 -4.77 -27.00 10.26
CA ASP A 474 -5.21 -27.92 11.30
C ASP A 474 -4.02 -28.20 12.25
N ARG A 475 -3.54 -27.15 12.92
CA ARG A 475 -2.45 -27.16 13.89
C ARG A 475 -2.89 -27.84 15.18
N THR A 476 -4.20 -28.06 15.35
CA THR A 476 -4.80 -28.77 16.48
C THR A 476 -4.32 -30.22 16.55
N ILE A 477 -4.06 -30.89 15.42
CA ILE A 477 -3.64 -32.31 15.40
C ILE A 477 -2.14 -32.47 15.71
N LEU A 478 -1.31 -31.48 15.39
CA LEU A 478 0.14 -31.52 15.68
C LEU A 478 0.46 -31.18 17.16
N TYR A 479 -0.31 -30.28 17.78
CA TYR A 479 -0.16 -29.97 19.21
C TYR A 479 -0.83 -31.00 20.13
N ALA A 480 -1.90 -31.67 19.69
CA ALA A 480 -2.51 -32.76 20.45
C ALA A 480 -1.62 -34.02 20.50
N SER A 481 -0.90 -34.34 19.42
CA SER A 481 0.02 -35.49 19.37
C SER A 481 1.32 -35.25 20.14
N THR A 482 1.91 -34.05 20.05
CA THR A 482 3.12 -33.68 20.83
C THR A 482 2.80 -33.41 22.30
N GLY A 483 1.68 -32.74 22.58
CA GLY A 483 1.18 -32.54 23.94
C GLY A 483 0.76 -33.84 24.62
N GLY A 484 0.11 -34.75 23.88
CA GLY A 484 -0.24 -36.09 24.36
C GLY A 484 0.99 -36.95 24.67
N ALA A 485 2.02 -36.91 23.82
CA ALA A 485 3.29 -37.60 24.06
C ALA A 485 4.02 -37.04 25.29
N LEU A 486 4.04 -35.71 25.47
CA LEU A 486 4.61 -35.07 26.66
C LEU A 486 3.80 -35.39 27.94
N LEU A 487 2.47 -35.47 27.85
CA LEU A 487 1.62 -35.87 28.97
C LEU A 487 1.84 -37.34 29.35
N ILE A 488 1.98 -38.23 28.37
CA ILE A 488 2.29 -39.65 28.60
C ILE A 488 3.70 -39.80 29.19
N ALA A 489 4.69 -39.04 28.69
CA ALA A 489 6.04 -39.02 29.25
C ALA A 489 6.06 -38.48 30.69
N LEU A 490 5.27 -37.43 30.98
CA LEU A 490 5.11 -36.88 32.32
C LEU A 490 4.42 -37.88 33.25
N LEU A 491 3.36 -38.57 32.80
CA LEU A 491 2.67 -39.60 33.57
C LEU A 491 3.56 -40.82 33.81
N LEU A 492 4.39 -41.23 32.84
CA LEU A 492 5.42 -42.27 33.01
C LEU A 492 6.51 -41.82 33.99
N PHE A 493 6.96 -40.58 33.92
CA PHE A 493 7.92 -40.02 34.86
C PHE A 493 7.36 -39.97 36.29
N ILE A 494 6.11 -39.52 36.45
CA ILE A 494 5.37 -39.53 37.72
C ILE A 494 5.21 -40.96 38.23
N TYR A 495 4.81 -41.90 37.38
CA TYR A 495 4.68 -43.31 37.75
C TYR A 495 6.01 -43.92 38.19
N ILE A 496 7.11 -43.67 37.47
CA ILE A 496 8.47 -44.11 37.86
C ILE A 496 8.91 -43.44 39.16
N TYR A 497 8.63 -42.15 39.35
CA TYR A 497 8.93 -41.41 40.57
C TYR A 497 8.19 -41.99 41.77
N TYR A 498 6.90 -42.28 41.67
CA TYR A 498 6.12 -42.88 42.75
C TYR A 498 6.50 -44.35 43.00
N LYS A 499 6.84 -45.12 41.95
CA LYS A 499 7.33 -46.50 42.09
C LYS A 499 8.72 -46.55 42.75
N ARG A 500 9.57 -45.53 42.55
CA ARG A 500 10.85 -45.36 43.26
C ARG A 500 10.69 -44.84 44.69
N LYS A 501 9.63 -44.08 44.98
CA LYS A 501 9.33 -43.56 46.32
C LYS A 501 8.61 -44.57 47.23
N ALA A 502 8.05 -45.65 46.68
CA ALA A 502 7.37 -46.72 47.42
C ALA A 502 8.29 -47.71 48.16
N VAL A 503 9.60 -47.41 48.32
CA VAL A 503 10.59 -48.29 48.97
C VAL A 503 11.24 -47.66 50.22
N LYS A 504 10.59 -46.71 50.90
CA LYS A 504 11.05 -46.38 52.26
C LYS A 504 9.94 -45.90 53.17
N ASP A 505 9.87 -46.57 54.31
CA ASP A 505 8.86 -46.53 55.35
C ASP A 505 8.55 -45.14 55.92
N ARG A 506 7.26 -45.02 56.31
CA ARG A 506 6.61 -44.07 57.23
C ARG A 506 7.16 -44.23 58.67
N PRO A 507 7.06 -43.23 59.60
CA PRO A 507 5.78 -42.76 60.20
C PRO A 507 5.71 -41.25 60.64
N GLU A 508 4.56 -40.57 60.52
CA GLU A 508 3.54 -40.15 61.55
C GLU A 508 3.92 -38.92 62.43
N ALA A 509 3.06 -37.96 62.82
CA ALA A 509 1.64 -37.63 62.57
C ALA A 509 1.28 -36.21 63.12
N LYS A 510 0.09 -35.72 62.75
CA LYS A 510 -0.74 -34.58 63.28
C LYS A 510 -0.32 -33.17 62.81
N GLY A 511 -1.19 -32.30 62.28
CA GLY A 511 -2.63 -32.34 61.99
C GLY A 511 -3.20 -30.91 62.14
N ILE A 512 -3.76 -30.31 61.08
CA ILE A 512 -4.72 -29.19 61.17
C ILE A 512 -5.76 -29.34 60.06
N ALA A 513 -7.01 -29.13 60.44
CA ALA A 513 -8.23 -29.30 59.68
C ALA A 513 -8.56 -28.15 58.72
N GLY A 514 -9.16 -28.51 57.58
CA GLY A 514 -10.33 -27.87 56.97
C GLY A 514 -10.21 -26.49 56.31
N LYS A 515 -10.35 -26.43 54.98
CA LYS A 515 -11.63 -26.07 54.29
C LYS A 515 -11.46 -25.93 52.76
N ASN A 516 -12.37 -26.61 52.06
CA ASN A 516 -12.96 -26.37 50.73
C ASN A 516 -12.12 -25.67 49.64
N THR A 517 -11.66 -26.46 48.66
CA THR A 517 -11.17 -25.97 47.37
C THR A 517 -12.33 -25.68 46.42
N VAL A 518 -12.42 -24.41 46.05
CA VAL A 518 -13.22 -23.86 44.95
C VAL A 518 -12.57 -24.28 43.62
N ILE A 519 -13.40 -24.69 42.66
CA ILE A 519 -13.01 -24.95 41.27
C ILE A 519 -12.54 -23.61 40.66
N PRO A 520 -11.34 -23.51 40.05
CA PRO A 520 -10.89 -22.24 39.51
C PRO A 520 -11.65 -21.92 38.22
N THR A 521 -12.54 -20.93 38.30
CA THR A 521 -13.07 -20.21 37.15
C THR A 521 -11.93 -19.47 36.46
N ILE A 522 -11.74 -19.70 35.16
CA ILE A 522 -10.86 -18.86 34.33
C ILE A 522 -11.47 -17.46 34.29
N GLN A 523 -10.82 -16.48 34.90
CA GLN A 523 -11.23 -15.07 34.84
C GLN A 523 -10.97 -14.54 33.43
N ALA A 524 -12.00 -14.05 32.74
CA ALA A 524 -11.86 -13.28 31.50
C ALA A 524 -11.04 -12.00 31.78
N GLY A 525 -10.04 -11.71 30.95
CA GLY A 525 -9.22 -10.51 31.07
C GLY A 525 -10.02 -9.23 30.81
N LYS A 526 -9.55 -8.09 31.35
CA LYS A 526 -10.07 -6.76 31.01
C LYS A 526 -9.44 -6.29 29.71
N GLY A 527 -10.24 -5.71 28.81
CA GLY A 527 -9.72 -5.02 27.62
C GLY A 527 -8.91 -3.78 28.00
N LYS A 528 -7.94 -3.37 27.18
CA LYS A 528 -7.08 -2.21 27.48
C LYS A 528 -6.90 -1.29 26.28
N ILE A 529 -7.02 0.01 26.51
CA ILE A 529 -6.68 1.08 25.57
C ILE A 529 -5.53 1.86 26.18
N GLN A 530 -4.41 1.90 25.47
CA GLN A 530 -3.19 2.57 25.90
C GLN A 530 -2.93 3.79 25.02
N LEU A 531 -2.75 4.96 25.65
CA LEU A 531 -2.45 6.25 25.02
C LEU A 531 -1.10 6.82 25.48
N LEU A 532 -0.58 6.34 26.61
CA LEU A 532 0.75 6.66 27.14
C LEU A 532 1.77 5.68 26.54
N GLU A 533 2.91 6.18 26.08
CA GLU A 533 3.89 5.43 25.26
C GLU A 533 3.39 5.17 23.81
N GLU A 534 3.11 3.92 23.46
CA GLU A 534 2.60 3.55 22.16
C GLU A 534 1.08 3.44 22.21
N PHE A 535 0.42 4.01 21.19
CA PHE A 535 -1.02 3.80 21.03
C PHE A 535 -1.30 2.33 20.76
N LYS A 536 -1.98 1.66 21.71
CA LYS A 536 -2.24 0.21 21.62
C LYS A 536 -3.64 -0.15 22.10
N LEU A 537 -4.30 -1.04 21.36
CA LEU A 537 -5.56 -1.67 21.71
C LEU A 537 -5.32 -3.15 22.03
N THR A 538 -5.76 -3.58 23.21
CA THR A 538 -5.66 -4.99 23.65
C THR A 538 -7.06 -5.52 23.95
N ASN A 539 -7.49 -6.58 23.27
CA ASN A 539 -8.82 -7.15 23.45
C ASN A 539 -8.99 -7.83 24.81
N ARG A 540 -10.20 -8.33 25.11
CA ARG A 540 -10.52 -9.01 26.39
C ARG A 540 -9.71 -10.30 26.63
N GLU A 541 -9.10 -10.86 25.59
CA GLU A 541 -8.22 -12.04 25.65
C GLU A 541 -6.75 -11.68 25.91
N GLY A 542 -6.41 -10.39 25.98
CA GLY A 542 -5.03 -9.92 26.17
C GLY A 542 -4.22 -9.81 24.88
N LYS A 543 -4.84 -9.92 23.70
CA LYS A 543 -4.19 -9.83 22.40
C LYS A 543 -4.18 -8.41 21.84
N ASP A 544 -3.05 -7.99 21.28
CA ASP A 544 -2.93 -6.73 20.54
C ASP A 544 -3.78 -6.76 19.26
N ILE A 545 -4.67 -5.78 19.10
CA ILE A 545 -5.57 -5.63 17.94
C ILE A 545 -5.35 -4.29 17.22
N THR A 546 -4.33 -3.52 17.59
CA THR A 546 -4.07 -2.16 17.08
C THR A 546 -3.94 -2.14 15.55
N PHE A 547 -3.35 -3.20 14.98
CA PHE A 547 -3.15 -3.36 13.53
C PHE A 547 -4.45 -3.42 12.72
N ARG A 548 -5.61 -3.67 13.34
CA ARG A 548 -6.93 -3.66 12.66
C ARG A 548 -7.43 -2.24 12.34
N LEU A 549 -6.78 -1.21 12.88
CA LEU A 549 -7.09 0.18 12.58
C LEU A 549 -6.21 0.70 11.44
N SER A 550 -6.83 1.12 10.34
CA SER A 550 -6.13 1.92 9.33
C SER A 550 -5.72 3.29 9.90
N PRO A 551 -4.73 3.99 9.31
CA PRO A 551 -4.25 5.27 9.84
C PRO A 551 -5.38 6.29 10.11
N LYS A 552 -6.35 6.40 9.19
CA LYS A 552 -7.49 7.32 9.35
C LYS A 552 -8.49 6.88 10.42
N ARG A 553 -8.68 5.57 10.61
CA ARG A 553 -9.52 5.03 11.69
C ARG A 553 -8.86 5.22 13.05
N LYS A 554 -7.54 5.04 13.15
CA LYS A 554 -6.74 5.38 14.34
C LYS A 554 -6.92 6.87 14.67
N GLU A 555 -6.77 7.75 13.69
CA GLU A 555 -6.93 9.19 13.88
C GLU A 555 -8.34 9.57 14.38
N LEU A 556 -9.39 9.04 13.74
CA LEU A 556 -10.77 9.25 14.16
C LEU A 556 -11.05 8.70 15.58
N LEU A 557 -10.51 7.52 15.91
CA LEU A 557 -10.67 6.94 17.24
C LEU A 557 -9.98 7.78 18.32
N LEU A 558 -8.75 8.21 18.10
CA LEU A 558 -8.03 9.12 19.00
C LEU A 558 -8.80 10.41 19.21
N LEU A 559 -9.33 10.98 18.12
CA LEU A 559 -10.15 12.19 18.16
C LEU A 559 -11.44 11.97 18.97
N LEU A 560 -12.13 10.84 18.82
CA LEU A 560 -13.30 10.50 19.63
C LEU A 560 -12.95 10.35 21.11
N ILE A 561 -11.87 9.65 21.44
CA ILE A 561 -11.42 9.44 22.83
C ILE A 561 -11.07 10.78 23.48
N LEU A 562 -10.13 11.52 22.90
CA LEU A 562 -9.58 12.75 23.48
C LEU A 562 -10.63 13.85 23.64
N TYR A 563 -11.50 14.06 22.65
CA TYR A 563 -12.59 15.05 22.78
C TYR A 563 -13.71 14.59 23.70
N THR A 564 -13.94 13.28 23.85
CA THR A 564 -14.89 12.80 24.87
C THR A 564 -14.39 13.09 26.27
N LEU A 565 -13.09 12.87 26.52
CA LEU A 565 -12.48 13.15 27.81
C LEU A 565 -12.47 14.64 28.13
N LYS A 566 -12.16 15.50 27.15
CA LYS A 566 -11.98 16.93 27.38
C LYS A 566 -13.24 17.78 27.27
N GLU A 567 -14.04 17.55 26.24
CA GLU A 567 -15.20 18.40 25.90
C GLU A 567 -16.53 17.64 26.09
N GLY A 568 -16.49 16.39 26.56
CA GLY A 568 -17.67 15.53 26.65
C GLY A 568 -18.18 15.07 25.29
N GLY A 569 -17.38 15.18 24.23
CA GLY A 569 -17.67 14.70 22.87
C GLY A 569 -17.27 15.70 21.79
N ILE A 570 -17.41 15.32 20.52
CA ILE A 570 -17.08 16.19 19.37
C ILE A 570 -18.26 16.36 18.42
N SER A 571 -18.47 17.58 17.90
CA SER A 571 -19.48 17.81 16.87
C SER A 571 -19.06 17.24 15.51
N SER A 572 -20.06 16.87 14.71
CA SER A 572 -19.86 16.41 13.33
C SER A 572 -19.11 17.41 12.44
N GLN A 573 -19.28 18.72 12.69
CA GLN A 573 -18.61 19.79 11.95
C GLN A 573 -17.13 19.93 12.33
N LYS A 574 -16.82 19.90 13.64
CA LYS A 574 -15.44 19.99 14.13
C LYS A 574 -14.63 18.76 13.71
N MET A 575 -15.24 17.58 13.79
CA MET A 575 -14.65 16.33 13.28
C MET A 575 -14.32 16.43 11.77
N ALA A 576 -15.23 17.01 10.98
CA ALA A 576 -15.02 17.19 9.54
C ALA A 576 -13.82 18.08 9.22
N HIS A 577 -13.73 19.22 9.90
CA HIS A 577 -12.64 20.17 9.71
C HIS A 577 -11.27 19.57 10.04
N LEU A 578 -11.21 18.77 11.11
CA LEU A 578 -9.95 18.15 11.57
C LEU A 578 -9.53 16.96 10.71
N LEU A 579 -10.45 16.11 10.29
CA LEU A 579 -10.12 14.87 9.57
C LEU A 579 -10.17 15.01 8.05
N TRP A 580 -11.06 15.83 7.51
CA TRP A 580 -11.30 15.93 6.08
C TRP A 580 -11.37 17.39 5.62
N PRO A 581 -10.28 18.18 5.82
CA PRO A 581 -10.25 19.56 5.38
C PRO A 581 -10.43 19.66 3.86
N GLY A 582 -11.33 20.54 3.41
CA GLY A 582 -11.61 20.77 1.99
C GLY A 582 -12.53 19.76 1.32
N PHE A 583 -13.05 18.76 2.04
CA PHE A 583 -14.02 17.81 1.50
C PHE A 583 -15.43 18.41 1.47
N SER A 584 -16.26 17.98 0.50
CA SER A 584 -17.67 18.38 0.45
C SER A 584 -18.45 17.83 1.66
N PRO A 585 -19.51 18.51 2.13
CA PRO A 585 -20.30 18.05 3.27
C PRO A 585 -20.85 16.61 3.13
N GLU A 586 -21.18 16.22 1.89
CA GLU A 586 -21.69 14.88 1.57
C GLU A 586 -20.58 13.82 1.62
N SER A 587 -19.41 14.12 1.05
CA SER A 587 -18.24 13.24 1.15
C SER A 587 -17.78 13.07 2.60
N VAL A 588 -17.77 14.14 3.38
CA VAL A 588 -17.51 14.11 4.83
C VAL A 588 -18.50 13.21 5.55
N LYS A 589 -19.81 13.35 5.28
CA LYS A 589 -20.86 12.54 5.91
C LYS A 589 -20.65 11.06 5.60
N ASN A 590 -20.37 10.71 4.34
CA ASN A 590 -20.19 9.33 3.90
C ASN A 590 -18.92 8.72 4.51
N ASN A 591 -17.78 9.41 4.41
CA ASN A 591 -16.52 8.97 5.02
C ASN A 591 -16.65 8.79 6.54
N ARG A 592 -17.22 9.78 7.24
CA ARG A 592 -17.45 9.69 8.69
C ARG A 592 -18.30 8.48 9.06
N SER A 593 -19.42 8.28 8.38
CA SER A 593 -20.37 7.20 8.70
C SER A 593 -19.70 5.83 8.51
N THR A 594 -18.93 5.66 7.44
CA THR A 594 -18.17 4.44 7.17
C THR A 594 -17.10 4.20 8.25
N HIS A 595 -16.25 5.18 8.53
CA HIS A 595 -15.18 4.99 9.53
C HIS A 595 -15.73 4.77 10.95
N ILE A 596 -16.78 5.49 11.35
CA ILE A 596 -17.44 5.27 12.66
C ILE A 596 -18.02 3.86 12.75
N ARG A 597 -18.66 3.37 11.69
CA ARG A 597 -19.23 2.01 11.67
C ARG A 597 -18.15 0.95 11.88
N GLU A 598 -17.05 1.03 11.13
CA GLU A 598 -15.96 0.07 11.22
C GLU A 598 -15.24 0.11 12.59
N ILE A 599 -15.04 1.31 13.15
CA ILE A 599 -14.49 1.44 14.51
C ILE A 599 -15.46 0.87 15.54
N ARG A 600 -16.78 1.15 15.42
CA ARG A 600 -17.78 0.62 16.34
C ARG A 600 -17.78 -0.91 16.32
N ASN A 601 -17.77 -1.52 15.15
CA ASN A 601 -17.72 -2.98 15.03
C ASN A 601 -16.49 -3.56 15.72
N LEU A 602 -15.30 -3.03 15.44
CA LEU A 602 -14.06 -3.48 16.08
C LEU A 602 -14.13 -3.35 17.60
N LEU A 603 -14.64 -2.21 18.09
CA LEU A 603 -14.64 -1.86 19.49
C LEU A 603 -15.76 -2.48 20.32
N GLU A 604 -16.89 -2.88 19.70
CA GLU A 604 -17.97 -3.61 20.36
C GLU A 604 -17.71 -5.13 20.37
N GLU A 605 -17.05 -5.65 19.32
CA GLU A 605 -16.67 -7.06 19.19
C GLU A 605 -15.52 -7.42 20.14
N GLU A 606 -14.41 -6.67 20.09
CA GLU A 606 -13.17 -7.02 20.78
C GLU A 606 -13.03 -6.35 22.15
N LEU A 607 -13.70 -5.23 22.34
CA LEU A 607 -13.71 -4.41 23.54
C LEU A 607 -15.17 -4.19 23.96
N ASN A 608 -15.45 -3.75 25.19
CA ASN A 608 -16.83 -3.39 25.57
C ASN A 608 -17.00 -1.88 25.42
N VAL A 609 -16.86 -1.37 24.20
CA VAL A 609 -16.81 0.07 23.96
C VAL A 609 -17.86 0.46 22.92
N ARG A 610 -18.60 1.53 23.20
CA ARG A 610 -19.64 2.08 22.35
C ARG A 610 -19.27 3.47 21.85
N ILE A 611 -19.63 3.77 20.61
CA ILE A 611 -19.58 5.12 20.07
C ILE A 611 -20.99 5.64 19.91
N VAL A 612 -21.35 6.65 20.71
CA VAL A 612 -22.71 7.17 20.81
C VAL A 612 -22.79 8.56 20.19
N TYR A 613 -23.87 8.84 19.45
CA TYR A 613 -24.17 10.18 18.98
C TYR A 613 -25.42 10.69 19.68
N SER A 614 -25.28 11.69 20.55
CA SER A 614 -26.41 12.32 21.22
C SER A 614 -26.10 13.78 21.54
N ASN A 615 -27.13 14.63 21.62
CA ASN A 615 -26.97 16.08 21.80
C ASN A 615 -26.02 16.74 20.78
N LYS A 616 -26.09 16.29 19.51
CA LYS A 616 -25.28 16.78 18.38
C LYS A 616 -23.76 16.56 18.50
N VAL A 617 -23.32 15.72 19.45
CA VAL A 617 -21.91 15.35 19.61
C VAL A 617 -21.74 13.84 19.61
N TRP A 618 -20.58 13.40 19.13
CA TRP A 618 -20.11 12.03 19.18
C TRP A 618 -19.32 11.81 20.45
N ARG A 619 -19.61 10.71 21.15
CA ARG A 619 -18.96 10.30 22.39
C ARG A 619 -18.42 8.89 22.28
N PHE A 620 -17.31 8.70 22.98
CA PHE A 620 -16.68 7.41 23.22
C PHE A 620 -17.08 6.94 24.64
N GLU A 621 -17.73 5.78 24.75
CA GLU A 621 -18.20 5.22 26.02
C GLU A 621 -17.60 3.84 26.24
N ALA A 622 -16.69 3.71 27.21
CA ALA A 622 -16.09 2.44 27.58
C ALA A 622 -16.86 1.76 28.73
N GLY A 623 -17.06 0.45 28.61
CA GLY A 623 -17.61 -0.40 29.65
C GLY A 623 -16.64 -0.59 30.83
N ASN A 624 -17.17 -1.08 31.95
CA ASN A 624 -16.43 -1.22 33.21
C ASN A 624 -15.26 -2.23 33.15
N ASP A 625 -15.23 -3.09 32.14
CA ASP A 625 -14.22 -4.09 31.84
C ASP A 625 -13.13 -3.60 30.87
N VAL A 626 -13.12 -2.31 30.51
CA VAL A 626 -12.13 -1.71 29.63
C VAL A 626 -11.30 -0.68 30.41
N ALA A 627 -10.02 -0.96 30.55
CA ALA A 627 -9.06 -0.05 31.18
C ALA A 627 -8.52 0.95 30.13
N ILE A 628 -8.59 2.24 30.44
CA ILE A 628 -7.97 3.29 29.64
C ILE A 628 -6.97 3.99 30.54
N ASP A 629 -5.70 3.93 30.18
CA ASP A 629 -4.59 4.41 31.01
C ASP A 629 -4.73 5.89 31.40
N ILE A 630 -5.18 6.75 30.47
CA ILE A 630 -5.39 8.16 30.79
C ILE A 630 -6.57 8.41 31.72
N ASN A 631 -7.60 7.55 31.73
CA ASN A 631 -8.72 7.68 32.66
C ASN A 631 -8.29 7.40 34.10
N GLU A 632 -7.31 6.51 34.30
CA GLU A 632 -6.76 6.24 35.62
C GLU A 632 -6.05 7.47 36.18
N ILE A 633 -5.39 8.25 35.32
CA ILE A 633 -4.78 9.53 35.71
C ILE A 633 -5.86 10.60 35.91
N ASP A 634 -6.78 10.79 34.96
CA ASP A 634 -7.82 11.83 35.01
C ASP A 634 -8.75 11.69 36.24
N ARG A 635 -8.97 10.47 36.73
CA ARG A 635 -9.74 10.22 37.96
C ARG A 635 -9.05 10.71 39.23
N LYS A 636 -7.71 10.77 39.23
CA LYS A 636 -6.88 11.10 40.40
C LYS A 636 -6.39 12.55 40.35
N ILE A 637 -6.00 12.98 39.17
CA ILE A 637 -5.67 14.36 38.84
C ILE A 637 -6.60 14.74 37.71
N PRO A 638 -7.56 15.65 37.90
CA PRO A 638 -8.43 16.10 36.81
C PRO A 638 -7.59 16.85 35.76
N LEU A 639 -7.10 16.12 34.76
CA LEU A 639 -6.22 16.62 33.70
C LEU A 639 -7.01 17.36 32.63
N PHE A 640 -8.23 16.90 32.33
CA PHE A 640 -9.09 17.46 31.29
C PHE A 640 -10.40 18.02 31.83
N SER A 641 -10.76 17.68 33.08
CA SER A 641 -11.98 18.15 33.74
C SER A 641 -11.78 19.51 34.43
N ARG A 642 -12.65 20.50 34.15
CA ARG A 642 -12.63 21.84 34.78
C ARG A 642 -12.92 21.86 36.29
N SER A 643 -13.20 20.72 36.91
CA SER A 643 -13.42 20.68 38.36
C SER A 643 -12.07 20.71 39.08
N LYS A 644 -11.79 21.82 39.79
CA LYS A 644 -10.75 21.90 40.82
C LYS A 644 -11.08 20.91 41.95
N LYS A 645 -10.90 19.62 41.73
CA LYS A 645 -10.82 18.67 42.84
C LYS A 645 -9.45 18.87 43.48
N GLU A 646 -9.44 19.17 44.77
CA GLU A 646 -8.21 19.15 45.56
C GLU A 646 -7.56 17.77 45.44
N ILE A 647 -6.27 17.76 45.14
CA ILE A 647 -5.48 16.55 45.00
C ILE A 647 -5.65 15.71 46.27
N SER A 648 -6.02 14.44 46.07
CA SER A 648 -6.09 13.44 47.15
C SER A 648 -4.67 12.96 47.42
N GLY A 649 -4.24 12.95 48.68
CA GLY A 649 -3.10 12.19 49.26
C GLY A 649 -1.72 12.12 48.55
N LYS A 650 -0.64 12.04 49.35
CA LYS A 650 0.71 11.70 48.87
C LYS A 650 0.76 10.39 48.04
N GLU A 651 -0.08 9.40 48.38
CA GLU A 651 -0.10 8.10 47.69
C GLU A 651 -0.64 8.19 46.24
N ASP A 652 -1.71 8.95 46.02
CA ASP A 652 -2.29 9.10 44.68
C ASP A 652 -1.34 9.86 43.73
N LEU A 653 -0.57 10.81 44.28
CA LEU A 653 0.50 11.53 43.57
C LEU A 653 1.62 10.58 43.12
N LEU A 654 2.09 9.70 44.01
CA LEU A 654 3.13 8.73 43.67
C LEU A 654 2.65 7.70 42.66
N GLU A 655 1.39 7.27 42.75
CA GLU A 655 0.80 6.38 41.76
C GLU A 655 0.64 7.07 40.40
N CYS A 656 0.26 8.36 40.38
CA CYS A 656 0.26 9.15 39.16
C CYS A 656 1.65 9.27 38.56
N ALA A 657 2.67 9.61 39.35
CA ALA A 657 4.05 9.67 38.88
C ALA A 657 4.49 8.33 38.25
N LYS A 658 4.12 7.19 38.85
CA LYS A 658 4.38 5.86 38.27
C LYS A 658 3.69 5.68 36.92
N LEU A 659 2.42 6.10 36.77
CA LEU A 659 1.69 6.01 35.50
C LEU A 659 2.31 6.92 34.42
N VAL A 660 2.64 8.17 34.74
CA VAL A 660 3.26 9.13 33.82
C VAL A 660 4.66 8.67 33.40
N SER A 661 5.44 8.08 34.31
CA SER A 661 6.80 7.62 34.03
C SER A 661 6.90 6.49 32.99
N ARG A 662 5.75 5.93 32.58
CA ARG A 662 5.65 4.98 31.46
C ARG A 662 6.01 5.68 30.14
N GLY A 663 5.40 6.82 29.86
CA GLY A 663 5.72 7.61 28.67
C GLY A 663 4.79 8.81 28.49
N PRO A 664 5.14 9.75 27.60
CA PRO A 664 4.29 10.88 27.27
C PRO A 664 3.02 10.44 26.52
N LEU A 665 2.06 11.36 26.38
CA LEU A 665 0.83 11.13 25.64
C LEU A 665 1.11 11.07 24.13
N LEU A 666 0.81 9.93 23.50
CA LEU A 666 0.89 9.72 22.04
C LEU A 666 2.18 10.24 21.36
N PRO A 667 3.41 9.92 21.85
CA PRO A 667 4.69 10.41 21.33
C PRO A 667 4.91 10.17 19.84
N GLN A 668 4.37 9.08 19.29
CA GLN A 668 4.55 8.69 17.88
C GLN A 668 3.44 9.22 16.95
N THR A 669 2.60 10.14 17.43
CA THR A 669 1.46 10.67 16.66
C THR A 669 1.73 12.12 16.26
N ASP A 670 2.12 12.32 15.00
CA ASP A 670 2.46 13.63 14.45
C ASP A 670 1.23 14.28 13.78
N LEU A 671 0.29 14.75 14.60
CA LEU A 671 -0.93 15.39 14.15
C LEU A 671 -1.11 16.73 14.87
N GLU A 672 -1.19 17.81 14.09
CA GLU A 672 -1.23 19.20 14.61
C GLU A 672 -2.34 19.41 15.66
N TRP A 673 -3.52 18.82 15.45
CA TRP A 673 -4.64 18.96 16.40
C TRP A 673 -4.44 18.16 17.70
N VAL A 674 -3.57 17.15 17.70
CA VAL A 674 -3.23 16.35 18.90
C VAL A 674 -2.25 17.11 19.80
N ASP A 675 -1.40 17.97 19.24
CA ASP A 675 -0.36 18.67 20.01
C ASP A 675 -0.94 19.56 21.12
N LYS A 676 -2.12 20.15 20.89
CA LYS A 676 -2.86 20.86 21.95
C LYS A 676 -3.21 19.93 23.13
N PHE A 677 -3.60 18.69 22.87
CA PHE A 677 -3.90 17.72 23.93
C PHE A 677 -2.63 17.27 24.65
N LYS A 678 -1.52 17.07 23.93
CA LYS A 678 -0.22 16.74 24.53
C LYS A 678 0.27 17.87 25.44
N SER A 679 0.16 19.12 24.99
CA SER A 679 0.54 20.30 25.78
C SER A 679 -0.34 20.47 27.02
N ASP A 680 -1.67 20.39 26.86
CA ASP A 680 -2.60 20.50 28.00
C ASP A 680 -2.35 19.37 29.03
N TYR A 681 -2.12 18.14 28.57
CA TYR A 681 -1.74 17.00 29.41
C TYR A 681 -0.43 17.26 30.14
N GLY A 682 0.62 17.67 29.43
CA GLY A 682 1.94 17.93 29.99
C GLY A 682 1.89 19.01 31.07
N ASN A 683 1.24 20.13 30.78
CA ASN A 683 1.09 21.25 31.72
C ASN A 683 0.33 20.80 32.98
N ALA A 684 -0.79 20.10 32.82
CA ALA A 684 -1.58 19.64 33.97
C ALA A 684 -0.82 18.63 34.85
N VAL A 685 0.01 17.78 34.25
CA VAL A 685 0.89 16.88 35.00
C VAL A 685 1.98 17.67 35.74
N LEU A 686 2.63 18.63 35.08
CA LEU A 686 3.68 19.46 35.68
C LEU A 686 3.14 20.32 36.82
N ASP A 687 1.97 20.94 36.67
CA ASP A 687 1.30 21.75 37.70
C ASP A 687 1.09 20.98 39.01
N VAL A 688 0.98 19.65 38.94
CA VAL A 688 0.78 18.79 40.10
C VAL A 688 2.10 18.21 40.63
N LEU A 689 3.00 17.75 39.75
CA LEU A 689 4.21 17.05 40.16
C LEU A 689 5.37 18.00 40.53
N VAL A 690 5.49 19.16 39.89
CA VAL A 690 6.55 20.13 40.16
C VAL A 690 6.52 20.63 41.61
N PRO A 691 5.37 21.04 42.18
CA PRO A 691 5.32 21.48 43.59
C PRO A 691 5.79 20.39 44.58
N CYS A 692 5.68 19.11 44.20
CA CYS A 692 6.11 18.00 45.05
C CYS A 692 7.63 17.90 45.19
N ILE A 693 8.39 18.30 44.16
CA ILE A 693 9.86 18.27 44.20
C ILE A 693 10.46 19.58 44.72
N GLU A 694 9.70 20.67 44.67
CA GLU A 694 10.08 21.97 45.23
C GLU A 694 9.88 22.05 46.75
N ASN A 695 9.19 21.07 47.35
CA ASN A 695 9.02 20.92 48.80
C ASN A 695 9.74 19.66 49.32
N PRO A 696 11.02 19.75 49.73
CA PRO A 696 11.87 18.60 50.05
C PRO A 696 11.39 17.77 51.24
N ASP A 697 10.61 18.35 52.15
CA ASP A 697 10.16 17.68 53.37
C ASP A 697 8.99 16.69 53.12
N TRP A 698 8.42 16.71 51.90
CA TRP A 698 7.24 15.91 51.58
C TRP A 698 7.58 14.51 51.04
N LEU A 699 8.73 14.35 50.37
CA LEU A 699 9.13 13.13 49.68
C LEU A 699 10.45 12.59 50.23
N THR A 700 10.53 11.27 50.41
CA THR A 700 11.83 10.60 50.61
C THR A 700 12.67 10.67 49.33
N ASP A 701 13.99 10.55 49.46
CA ASP A 701 14.91 10.54 48.31
C ASP A 701 14.49 9.56 47.19
N LYS A 702 13.91 8.40 47.55
CA LYS A 702 13.41 7.40 46.59
C LYS A 702 12.13 7.87 45.88
N GLU A 703 11.18 8.41 46.63
CA GLU A 703 9.91 8.93 46.10
C GLU A 703 10.15 10.16 45.21
N ALA A 704 11.09 11.04 45.61
CA ALA A 704 11.51 12.18 44.81
C ALA A 704 12.05 11.73 43.44
N LEU A 705 12.87 10.68 43.38
CA LEU A 705 13.35 10.13 42.11
C LEU A 705 12.23 9.55 41.23
N GLU A 706 11.16 9.01 41.82
CA GLU A 706 9.97 8.55 41.07
C GLU A 706 9.20 9.72 40.45
N VAL A 707 9.00 10.81 41.21
CA VAL A 707 8.33 12.03 40.73
C VAL A 707 9.19 12.76 39.68
N ILE A 708 10.49 12.91 39.92
CA ILE A 708 11.45 13.47 38.96
C ILE A 708 11.42 12.70 37.64
N ARG A 709 11.33 11.36 37.69
CA ARG A 709 11.26 10.54 36.47
C ARG A 709 10.01 10.87 35.65
N ALA A 710 8.87 11.07 36.30
CA ALA A 710 7.65 11.48 35.64
C ALA A 710 7.77 12.88 35.02
N ILE A 711 8.30 13.86 35.76
CA ILE A 711 8.54 15.23 35.25
C ILE A 711 9.43 15.19 34.01
N LEU A 712 10.58 14.50 34.08
CA LEU A 712 11.53 14.39 32.97
C LEU A 712 11.02 13.54 31.79
N THR A 713 9.93 12.81 31.95
CA THR A 713 9.25 12.11 30.85
C THR A 713 8.39 13.08 30.03
N ILE A 714 7.86 14.13 30.66
CA ILE A 714 7.06 15.18 30.03
C ILE A 714 7.94 16.31 29.51
N ASP A 715 8.84 16.80 30.35
CA ASP A 715 9.81 17.85 30.04
C ASP A 715 11.23 17.36 30.36
N PRO A 716 11.92 16.76 29.38
CA PRO A 716 13.29 16.26 29.55
C PRO A 716 14.31 17.35 29.89
N LEU A 717 13.97 18.62 29.66
CA LEU A 717 14.85 19.78 29.88
C LEU A 717 14.45 20.59 31.12
N TYR A 718 13.56 20.07 31.97
CA TYR A 718 13.15 20.72 33.21
C TYR A 718 14.30 20.78 34.23
N GLU A 719 14.98 21.92 34.30
CA GLU A 719 16.26 22.11 34.98
C GLU A 719 16.22 21.74 36.48
N SER A 720 15.19 22.21 37.21
CA SER A 720 15.06 21.96 38.65
C SER A 720 14.96 20.47 39.00
N ALA A 721 14.30 19.67 38.16
CA ALA A 721 14.22 18.22 38.35
C ALA A 721 15.56 17.52 38.08
N VAL A 722 16.30 17.95 37.05
CA VAL A 722 17.64 17.42 36.76
C VAL A 722 18.60 17.77 37.90
N ARG A 723 18.58 19.00 38.38
CA ARG A 723 19.38 19.47 39.52
C ARG A 723 19.10 18.62 40.75
N TYR A 724 17.83 18.45 41.12
CA TYR A 724 17.48 17.67 42.31
C TYR A 724 17.85 16.19 42.16
N LYS A 725 17.70 15.61 40.96
CA LYS A 725 18.14 14.25 40.64
C LYS A 725 19.64 14.06 40.91
N VAL A 726 20.46 15.01 40.47
CA VAL A 726 21.91 15.01 40.69
C VAL A 726 22.20 15.08 42.19
N THR A 727 21.57 16.00 42.92
CA THR A 727 21.73 16.13 44.39
C THR A 727 21.42 14.83 45.12
N VAL A 728 20.29 14.17 44.81
CA VAL A 728 19.90 12.89 45.43
C VAL A 728 20.89 11.77 45.08
N LEU A 729 21.36 11.70 43.82
CA LEU A 729 22.33 10.70 43.39
C LEU A 729 23.71 10.90 44.05
N MET A 730 24.16 12.14 44.20
CA MET A 730 25.41 12.48 44.88
C MET A 730 25.33 12.15 46.38
N LYS A 731 24.24 12.52 47.06
CA LYS A 731 23.98 12.15 48.46
C LYS A 731 23.97 10.63 48.67
N GLY A 732 23.48 9.88 47.68
CA GLY A 732 23.48 8.42 47.68
C GLY A 732 24.78 7.74 47.24
N GLY A 733 25.87 8.49 47.02
CA GLY A 733 27.19 7.97 46.59
C GLY A 733 27.22 7.46 45.14
N LYS A 734 26.21 7.78 44.32
CA LYS A 734 26.05 7.31 42.94
C LYS A 734 26.63 8.30 41.92
N HIS A 735 27.89 8.71 42.12
CA HIS A 735 28.59 9.73 41.32
C HIS A 735 28.54 9.47 39.81
N THR A 736 28.72 8.21 39.38
CA THR A 736 28.67 7.84 37.95
C THR A 736 27.29 8.08 37.34
N LEU A 737 26.20 7.84 38.08
CA LEU A 737 24.84 8.08 37.58
C LEU A 737 24.49 9.57 37.57
N ALA A 738 25.02 10.34 38.53
CA ALA A 738 24.90 11.80 38.54
C ALA A 738 25.57 12.41 37.29
N LYS A 739 26.82 12.00 36.98
CA LYS A 739 27.52 12.42 35.77
C LYS A 739 26.76 12.05 34.49
N LYS A 740 26.20 10.84 34.41
CA LYS A 740 25.37 10.42 33.26
C LYS A 740 24.11 11.29 33.09
N ALA A 741 23.46 11.68 34.19
CA ALA A 741 22.26 12.52 34.13
C ALA A 741 22.59 13.92 33.58
N ILE A 742 23.73 14.49 33.99
CA ILE A 742 24.26 15.76 33.48
C ILE A 742 24.56 15.66 31.98
N GLU A 743 25.31 14.64 31.58
CA GLU A 743 25.71 14.44 30.18
C GLU A 743 24.48 14.27 29.26
N GLN A 744 23.47 13.56 29.76
CA GLN A 744 22.20 13.38 29.04
C GLN A 744 21.47 14.71 28.87
N TYR A 745 21.42 15.56 29.90
CA TYR A 745 20.81 16.88 29.83
C TYR A 745 21.53 17.78 28.81
N LYS A 746 22.86 17.86 28.85
CA LYS A 746 23.67 18.63 27.89
C LYS A 746 23.37 18.23 26.44
N ARG A 747 23.37 16.92 26.16
CA ARG A 747 23.06 16.38 24.82
C ARG A 747 21.65 16.71 24.36
N LEU A 748 20.67 16.62 25.25
CA LEU A 748 19.29 16.98 24.93
C LEU A 748 19.19 18.48 24.64
N TYR A 749 19.80 19.32 25.47
CA TYR A 749 19.77 20.77 25.29
C TYR A 749 20.38 21.19 23.95
N GLU A 750 21.54 20.64 23.61
CA GLU A 750 22.20 20.87 22.31
C GLU A 750 21.33 20.40 21.13
N ASN A 751 20.66 19.26 21.25
CA ASN A 751 19.75 18.76 20.21
C ASN A 751 18.50 19.65 20.02
N PHE A 752 17.95 20.23 21.09
CA PHE A 752 16.74 21.05 21.02
C PHE A 752 17.02 22.50 20.61
N TYR A 753 18.14 23.09 21.05
CA TYR A 753 18.44 24.51 20.87
C TYR A 753 19.66 24.80 19.99
N GLY A 754 20.47 23.79 19.66
CA GLY A 754 21.70 23.97 18.86
C GLY A 754 22.84 24.68 19.61
N GLU A 755 22.72 24.84 20.93
CA GLU A 755 23.67 25.55 21.79
C GLU A 755 24.28 24.62 22.83
N VAL A 756 25.57 24.83 23.14
CA VAL A 756 26.26 24.10 24.20
C VAL A 756 25.86 24.71 25.55
N CYS A 757 25.16 23.92 26.38
CA CYS A 757 24.79 24.32 27.73
C CYS A 757 25.83 23.86 28.75
N GLU A 758 26.33 24.80 29.55
CA GLU A 758 27.12 24.56 30.76
C GLU A 758 26.28 24.94 31.99
N PRO A 759 25.44 24.04 32.52
CA PRO A 759 24.53 24.37 33.61
C PRO A 759 25.25 24.73 34.93
N ASP A 760 24.86 25.84 35.57
CA ASP A 760 25.52 26.37 36.79
C ASP A 760 25.45 25.44 38.02
N PHE A 761 24.55 24.45 38.03
CA PHE A 761 24.47 23.45 39.10
C PHE A 761 25.55 22.35 39.00
N LEU A 762 26.49 22.47 38.06
CA LEU A 762 27.67 21.61 37.89
C LEU A 762 28.72 21.82 38.99
N ALA A 763 28.80 23.00 39.62
CA ALA A 763 29.85 23.33 40.59
C ALA A 763 29.78 22.55 41.92
N GLN A 764 28.77 21.70 42.11
CA GLN A 764 28.59 20.86 43.31
C GLN A 764 28.84 19.36 43.05
N ALA A 765 29.17 18.97 41.81
CA ALA A 765 29.36 17.57 41.42
C ALA A 765 30.83 17.21 41.08
N GLU A 766 31.72 18.19 41.05
CA GLU A 766 33.18 18.02 41.16
C GLU A 766 33.60 18.02 42.63
#